data_AF-A0A1M2VCI6-F1
#
_entry.id   AF-A0A1M2VCI6-F1
#
_cell.length_a   1.000
_cell.length_b   1.000
_cell.length_c   1.000
_cell.angle_alpha   90.00
_cell.angle_beta   90.00
_cell.angle_gamma   90.00
#
_symmetry.space_group_name_H-M   'P 1'
#
loop_
_entity.id
_entity.type
_entity.pdbx_description
1 polymer ?
#
loop_
_entity_poly.entity_id
_entity_poly.type
_entity_poly.pdbx_seq_one_letter_code
_entity_poly.pdbx_strand_id
1 'polypeptide(L)'
;MARGLQLSPLRTKTGHLKGIKETCPICTREFYPQGMHRHRAACETKAAQARAAGHPYPAAQRLLQAAGGSRHAAAPIDPATSATTIDSINHPLIPLAFPNAPAYPTTPASTIPAVPIIPTFPSAPTSPTTPAATPTIPAAPAVLAASRAMPAAAPASAVPSVPSVPSVPSAPSAPSAPSAPSVPSAPSVPSAPSAPSALSAPDDPSAAGTTDGAQGQADANRPPEADSIRVEYHPKSGRAPRVFKFEEFNRQLHDVPEAPIDEEPHRPFRSRTDFEFAELVLKAALSKDSIDTLIKMINRIAKGEDEFSFTGVADVQTGWMRARSKVTSFKKHVVSAQYKDETREFNLYTRDLWQYFADDILGNPELIKHMEWDAMKLSRFDGERAEWVQFYDEPCTGNAAWRIQSELSDGVSPLLIILYADKTKLSSFGSAKGYPVIARCGNLPADIRNGKGPGGGRVVGWLPIVPEEESEKNSTAFANFKRVVWHESFRKLLDPIRTHSHTGVTVKCGDDKTQSFCPSVVILSSDYEEQCMMSLIRGPNGFFPCTVCLVPKTELSNIMLDFPRHTAEGAQQILVEAHAQETAKDREAVLQQWSLRDVQNAFMELGHSDPYLALSFDTLHAFHLGLWGHHIWPLLKACLKGMSNDIVKKVDSRYNSMPRWRGLKHFKKVMGITFTDGGKHAHISRLFLFATHDIITEASAPVVYELLHALRLYLELDIYINLPLHTDVTLADGENIQVRFGEQMEVYKQAAQVDDPQGKNWNFPKMHSHKHAFDDIRAKGVARNSVTNPNEAEHKPFKKAYTLRTNYRDVDVQLLDFDHICYVAVYMREQVDRLDEARAAQAEAQKAPAQPDPEPIGGGHFSLGTKQKPQTFATLQSAHADDIAFQNFSTRLGKFLMQEFRQHERSLPGGADIKFSPRDMITEYQMLRVNYESMVDWKQATDLLRCNPMFFGQPRYDCVMISTATGVNYFGRLLLVFTCDVGGKPEPLALIRPFEVPKTPMSKKDRDLGFYRLRENRRVKSEFNSLHSVLCGALLIPDFEKDGQFLVHDLVDSDMFLRMKEQMLYRT
;
A
#
# COMPACT_ATOMS: atom_id res chain seq x y z
N MET A 1 43.02 -8.84 -67.39
CA MET A 1 42.23 -9.99 -67.89
C MET A 1 41.43 -10.57 -66.73
N ALA A 2 40.16 -10.91 -66.76
CA ALA A 2 38.94 -10.29 -67.29
C ALA A 2 37.76 -11.13 -66.74
N ARG A 3 36.70 -10.49 -66.22
CA ARG A 3 35.32 -11.02 -65.97
C ARG A 3 35.18 -12.08 -64.86
N GLY A 4 34.34 -11.95 -63.84
CA GLY A 4 33.08 -11.20 -63.70
C GLY A 4 31.90 -12.17 -63.81
N LEU A 5 31.62 -12.93 -62.73
CA LEU A 5 30.52 -13.88 -62.64
C LEU A 5 29.23 -13.15 -62.22
N GLN A 6 28.27 -13.11 -63.12
CA GLN A 6 26.94 -12.57 -62.93
C GLN A 6 25.90 -13.55 -63.53
N LEU A 7 24.79 -13.67 -62.79
CA LEU A 7 23.43 -14.11 -63.15
C LEU A 7 23.04 -15.59 -63.09
N SER A 8 22.18 -15.88 -62.11
CA SER A 8 20.88 -16.56 -62.31
C SER A 8 19.85 -15.96 -61.31
N PRO A 9 18.58 -15.74 -61.70
CA PRO A 9 17.69 -14.81 -61.01
C PRO A 9 16.88 -15.42 -59.86
N LEU A 10 16.76 -14.65 -58.77
CA LEU A 10 15.84 -14.85 -57.65
C LEU A 10 14.38 -14.65 -58.09
N ARG A 11 13.54 -15.67 -57.87
CA ARG A 11 12.08 -15.53 -57.82
C ARG A 11 11.65 -15.44 -56.35
N THR A 12 11.05 -14.31 -56.02
CA THR A 12 10.50 -13.93 -54.73
C THR A 12 9.34 -14.85 -54.31
N LYS A 13 9.37 -15.35 -53.06
CA LYS A 13 8.20 -15.94 -52.40
C LYS A 13 7.35 -14.82 -51.80
N THR A 14 6.11 -14.75 -52.26
CA THR A 14 5.05 -13.84 -51.83
C THR A 14 4.71 -14.00 -50.35
N GLY A 15 4.45 -12.87 -49.70
CA GLY A 15 4.34 -12.73 -48.24
C GLY A 15 3.04 -13.23 -47.60
N HIS A 16 3.12 -13.47 -46.30
CA HIS A 16 1.96 -13.60 -45.42
C HIS A 16 1.38 -12.22 -45.09
N LEU A 17 0.20 -11.94 -45.63
CA LEU A 17 -0.59 -10.73 -45.37
C LEU A 17 -1.08 -10.69 -43.92
N LYS A 18 -0.60 -9.69 -43.15
CA LYS A 18 -1.35 -9.13 -42.02
C LYS A 18 -2.55 -8.38 -42.59
N GLY A 19 -3.73 -8.99 -42.62
CA GLY A 19 -4.95 -8.34 -43.12
C GLY A 19 -5.39 -7.19 -42.20
N ILE A 20 -5.65 -6.03 -42.79
CA ILE A 20 -6.31 -4.88 -42.15
C ILE A 20 -7.73 -5.30 -41.76
N LYS A 21 -8.20 -4.93 -40.56
CA LYS A 21 -9.59 -5.18 -40.15
C LYS A 21 -10.52 -4.22 -40.91
N GLU A 22 -11.65 -4.74 -41.37
CA GLU A 22 -12.70 -3.98 -42.02
C GLU A 22 -13.81 -3.65 -41.02
N THR A 23 -14.30 -2.42 -41.06
CA THR A 23 -15.40 -1.95 -40.22
C THR A 23 -16.74 -2.25 -40.88
N CYS A 24 -17.64 -2.92 -40.16
CA CYS A 24 -19.00 -3.16 -40.64
C CYS A 24 -19.75 -1.83 -40.82
N PRO A 25 -20.28 -1.51 -42.02
CA PRO A 25 -20.95 -0.23 -42.25
C PRO A 25 -22.31 -0.12 -41.54
N ILE A 26 -22.83 -1.22 -40.99
CA ILE A 26 -24.15 -1.28 -40.35
C ILE A 26 -24.05 -1.14 -38.83
N CYS A 27 -23.06 -1.77 -38.20
CA CYS A 27 -22.89 -1.75 -36.73
C CYS A 27 -21.53 -1.26 -36.24
N THR A 28 -20.67 -0.77 -37.14
CA THR A 28 -19.35 -0.17 -36.89
C THR A 28 -18.32 -1.05 -36.15
N ARG A 29 -18.56 -2.35 -36.02
CA ARG A 29 -17.59 -3.31 -35.46
C ARG A 29 -16.57 -3.77 -36.50
N GLU A 30 -15.33 -3.96 -36.05
CA GLU A 30 -14.21 -4.38 -36.89
C GLU A 30 -14.04 -5.90 -36.95
N PHE A 31 -13.89 -6.45 -38.16
CA PHE A 31 -13.66 -7.86 -38.41
C PHE A 31 -12.51 -8.06 -39.39
N TYR A 32 -11.78 -9.17 -39.29
CA TYR A 32 -10.92 -9.60 -40.39
C TYR A 32 -11.78 -9.96 -41.62
N PRO A 33 -11.28 -9.81 -42.86
CA PRO A 33 -12.09 -9.96 -44.08
C PRO A 33 -12.92 -11.25 -44.15
N GLN A 34 -12.35 -12.38 -43.68
CA GLN A 34 -13.06 -13.67 -43.62
C GLN A 34 -14.23 -13.69 -42.61
N GLY A 35 -14.11 -12.95 -41.51
CA GLY A 35 -15.18 -12.78 -40.51
C GLY A 35 -16.21 -11.72 -40.91
N MET A 36 -15.80 -10.70 -41.66
CA MET A 36 -16.66 -9.62 -42.15
C MET A 36 -17.76 -10.15 -43.07
N HIS A 37 -17.44 -11.10 -43.95
CA HIS A 37 -18.42 -11.68 -44.86
C HIS A 37 -19.51 -12.51 -44.14
N ARG A 38 -19.17 -13.17 -43.01
CA ARG A 38 -20.15 -13.89 -42.17
C ARG A 38 -20.96 -12.95 -41.28
N HIS A 39 -20.32 -11.91 -40.73
CA HIS A 39 -20.99 -10.93 -39.89
C HIS A 39 -21.98 -10.07 -40.67
N ARG A 40 -21.61 -9.63 -41.88
CA ARG A 40 -22.39 -8.69 -42.69
C ARG A 40 -23.80 -9.21 -42.98
N ALA A 41 -23.94 -10.46 -43.42
CA ALA A 41 -25.24 -11.06 -43.71
C ALA A 41 -26.16 -11.08 -42.47
N ALA A 42 -25.64 -11.49 -41.31
CA ALA A 42 -26.41 -11.50 -40.06
C ALA A 42 -26.76 -10.07 -39.58
N CYS A 43 -25.87 -9.10 -39.82
CA CYS A 43 -26.10 -7.70 -39.45
C CYS A 43 -27.16 -7.05 -40.35
N GLU A 44 -27.17 -7.37 -41.65
CA GLU A 44 -28.19 -6.94 -42.62
C GLU A 44 -29.57 -7.47 -42.25
N THR A 45 -29.68 -8.76 -41.87
CA THR A 45 -30.95 -9.35 -41.42
C THR A 45 -31.47 -8.67 -40.16
N LYS A 46 -30.62 -8.40 -39.17
CA LYS A 46 -31.02 -7.70 -37.93
C LYS A 46 -31.42 -6.25 -38.16
N ALA A 47 -30.72 -5.55 -39.05
CA ALA A 47 -31.09 -4.19 -39.43
C ALA A 47 -32.43 -4.14 -40.18
N ALA A 48 -32.71 -5.13 -41.03
CA ALA A 48 -34.01 -5.27 -41.70
C ALA A 48 -35.15 -5.58 -40.72
N GLN A 49 -34.92 -6.46 -39.74
CA GLN A 49 -35.89 -6.75 -38.67
C GLN A 49 -36.17 -5.51 -37.80
N ALA A 50 -35.16 -4.73 -37.46
CA ALA A 50 -35.33 -3.49 -36.70
C ALA A 50 -36.13 -2.43 -37.48
N ARG A 51 -35.89 -2.30 -38.80
CA ARG A 51 -36.68 -1.41 -39.67
C ARG A 51 -38.14 -1.86 -39.78
N ALA A 52 -38.38 -3.16 -39.90
CA ALA A 52 -39.74 -3.71 -39.93
C ALA A 52 -40.48 -3.49 -38.58
N ALA A 53 -39.74 -3.42 -37.47
CA ALA A 53 -40.28 -3.14 -36.14
C ALA A 53 -40.33 -1.64 -35.78
N GLY A 54 -40.04 -0.73 -36.71
CA GLY A 54 -40.09 0.71 -36.47
C GLY A 54 -39.02 1.27 -35.53
N HIS A 55 -37.94 0.51 -35.27
CA HIS A 55 -36.86 0.92 -34.38
C HIS A 55 -35.59 1.33 -35.16
N PRO A 56 -34.94 2.46 -34.82
CA PRO A 56 -33.68 2.84 -35.44
C PRO A 56 -32.53 1.91 -35.01
N TYR A 57 -31.84 1.32 -35.99
CA TYR A 57 -30.62 0.52 -35.78
C TYR A 57 -29.40 1.46 -35.62
N PRO A 58 -28.37 1.14 -34.82
CA PRO A 58 -27.52 2.11 -34.08
C PRO A 58 -26.52 3.00 -34.85
N ALA A 59 -26.82 3.45 -36.07
CA ALA A 59 -25.94 4.31 -36.86
C ALA A 59 -26.61 5.54 -37.51
N ALA A 60 -27.89 5.82 -37.22
CA ALA A 60 -28.64 6.90 -37.86
C ALA A 60 -28.58 8.28 -37.16
N GLN A 61 -27.80 8.45 -36.09
CA GLN A 61 -27.80 9.71 -35.31
C GLN A 61 -26.58 10.61 -35.48
N ARG A 62 -25.56 10.20 -36.24
CA ARG A 62 -24.31 10.99 -36.42
C ARG A 62 -24.13 11.70 -37.76
N LEU A 63 -25.02 11.49 -38.73
CA LEU A 63 -24.89 12.09 -40.07
C LEU A 63 -25.82 13.29 -40.34
N LEU A 64 -26.69 13.67 -39.39
CA LEU A 64 -27.60 14.82 -39.53
C LEU A 64 -27.11 16.13 -38.89
N GLN A 65 -25.99 16.13 -38.17
CA GLN A 65 -25.43 17.35 -37.55
C GLN A 65 -24.26 17.98 -38.33
N ALA A 66 -23.81 17.38 -39.44
CA ALA A 66 -22.65 17.84 -40.19
C ALA A 66 -22.96 18.74 -41.41
N ALA A 67 -24.22 19.10 -41.65
CA ALA A 67 -24.62 19.91 -42.80
C ALA A 67 -25.59 21.03 -42.37
N GLY A 68 -25.04 22.12 -41.85
CA GLY A 68 -25.84 23.29 -41.48
C GLY A 68 -24.99 24.43 -40.92
N GLY A 69 -24.11 24.99 -41.75
CA GLY A 69 -23.31 26.17 -41.40
C GLY A 69 -23.72 27.43 -42.17
N SER A 70 -23.85 28.53 -41.42
CA SER A 70 -23.44 29.92 -41.75
C SER A 70 -24.50 30.96 -42.16
N ARG A 71 -24.43 32.11 -41.43
CA ARG A 71 -24.47 33.57 -41.80
C ARG A 71 -25.26 34.34 -40.70
N HIS A 72 -24.86 35.44 -40.06
CA HIS A 72 -24.10 36.68 -40.35
C HIS A 72 -23.54 37.27 -39.01
N ALA A 73 -22.29 37.73 -38.90
CA ALA A 73 -21.72 39.11 -39.03
C ALA A 73 -22.03 40.15 -37.90
N ALA A 74 -20.97 40.49 -37.12
CA ALA A 74 -20.47 41.80 -36.56
C ALA A 74 -21.47 42.88 -36.03
N ALA A 75 -21.26 43.69 -34.98
CA ALA A 75 -20.17 44.02 -34.01
C ALA A 75 -20.79 44.90 -32.85
N PRO A 76 -20.06 45.80 -32.14
CA PRO A 76 -19.48 45.65 -30.78
C PRO A 76 -20.13 46.59 -29.71
N ILE A 77 -19.69 46.55 -28.44
CA ILE A 77 -19.42 47.71 -27.55
C ILE A 77 -18.88 47.20 -26.17
N ASP A 78 -17.95 48.00 -25.65
CA ASP A 78 -17.00 47.80 -24.55
C ASP A 78 -17.48 48.60 -23.29
N PRO A 79 -16.68 48.89 -22.23
CA PRO A 79 -16.66 48.17 -20.95
C PRO A 79 -16.85 49.07 -19.69
N ALA A 80 -16.41 48.56 -18.52
CA ALA A 80 -16.02 49.27 -17.28
C ALA A 80 -17.11 49.40 -16.19
N THR A 81 -16.85 49.38 -14.86
CA THR A 81 -15.62 49.58 -14.06
C THR A 81 -15.83 49.17 -12.59
N SER A 82 -14.76 48.67 -11.95
CA SER A 82 -14.24 48.92 -10.57
C SER A 82 -15.17 48.92 -9.34
N ALA A 83 -14.92 48.05 -8.35
CA ALA A 83 -14.12 48.28 -7.11
C ALA A 83 -14.98 48.93 -5.98
N THR A 84 -14.89 48.66 -4.68
CA THR A 84 -13.79 48.52 -3.71
C THR A 84 -14.51 48.31 -2.34
N THR A 85 -14.18 47.35 -1.45
CA THR A 85 -13.27 47.52 -0.27
C THR A 85 -14.00 47.60 1.10
N ILE A 86 -13.71 46.61 1.98
CA ILE A 86 -13.33 46.70 3.42
C ILE A 86 -14.35 47.35 4.42
N ASP A 87 -14.72 46.85 5.61
CA ASP A 87 -13.98 46.52 6.87
C ASP A 87 -15.03 45.87 7.83
N SER A 88 -14.78 44.75 8.52
CA SER A 88 -14.16 44.60 9.86
C SER A 88 -15.10 44.64 11.09
N ILE A 89 -14.76 43.78 12.08
CA ILE A 89 -14.88 43.90 13.55
C ILE A 89 -15.94 43.06 14.32
N ASN A 90 -15.37 42.07 15.05
CA ASN A 90 -15.64 41.52 16.41
C ASN A 90 -16.88 40.68 16.79
N HIS A 91 -16.53 39.47 17.26
CA HIS A 91 -17.11 38.65 18.35
C HIS A 91 -17.66 39.45 19.57
N PRO A 92 -18.60 38.91 20.41
CA PRO A 92 -18.37 37.64 21.13
C PRO A 92 -19.61 36.80 21.60
N LEU A 93 -19.30 35.59 22.11
CA LEU A 93 -20.07 34.69 23.00
C LEU A 93 -21.32 33.94 22.46
N ILE A 94 -21.22 32.60 22.47
CA ILE A 94 -22.26 31.62 22.08
C ILE A 94 -22.73 30.85 23.33
N PRO A 95 -24.05 30.71 23.58
CA PRO A 95 -24.62 29.53 24.20
C PRO A 95 -25.25 28.60 23.14
N LEU A 96 -25.11 27.30 23.39
CA LEU A 96 -25.55 26.16 22.58
C LEU A 96 -26.99 26.27 22.06
N ALA A 97 -27.16 26.25 20.74
CA ALA A 97 -28.40 25.92 20.04
C ALA A 97 -28.09 25.22 18.71
N PHE A 98 -28.74 24.09 18.45
CA PHE A 98 -28.63 23.31 17.21
C PHE A 98 -29.16 24.12 16.00
N PRO A 99 -28.55 24.01 14.80
CA PRO A 99 -29.02 24.72 13.63
C PRO A 99 -30.27 24.06 13.03
N ASN A 100 -31.33 24.86 12.87
CA ASN A 100 -32.44 24.56 11.97
C ASN A 100 -31.96 24.52 10.51
N ALA A 101 -32.66 23.73 9.69
CA ALA A 101 -32.40 23.53 8.26
C ALA A 101 -32.05 24.84 7.51
N PRO A 102 -31.08 24.83 6.57
CA PRO A 102 -30.73 26.02 5.81
C PRO A 102 -31.88 26.46 4.91
N ALA A 103 -32.35 27.69 5.10
CA ALA A 103 -33.29 28.35 4.21
C ALA A 103 -32.58 28.82 2.93
N TYR A 104 -33.19 28.54 1.77
CA TYR A 104 -32.72 28.98 0.45
C TYR A 104 -32.74 30.51 0.31
N PRO A 105 -31.77 31.14 -0.39
CA PRO A 105 -31.86 32.54 -0.77
C PRO A 105 -32.88 32.74 -1.90
N THR A 106 -33.83 33.65 -1.68
CA THR A 106 -34.80 34.14 -2.67
C THR A 106 -34.12 35.07 -3.67
N THR A 107 -34.18 34.72 -4.96
CA THR A 107 -33.78 35.58 -6.09
C THR A 107 -34.83 36.66 -6.37
N PRO A 108 -34.46 37.90 -6.74
CA PRO A 108 -35.42 38.91 -7.18
C PRO A 108 -35.96 38.59 -8.59
N ALA A 109 -37.25 38.87 -8.79
CA ALA A 109 -37.98 38.62 -10.02
C ALA A 109 -37.50 39.48 -11.21
N SER A 110 -37.36 38.87 -12.39
CA SER A 110 -37.42 39.58 -13.66
C SER A 110 -38.12 38.73 -14.74
N THR A 111 -39.25 39.26 -15.18
CA THR A 111 -40.09 39.06 -16.37
C THR A 111 -39.78 37.94 -17.38
N ILE A 112 -40.79 37.09 -17.60
CA ILE A 112 -40.92 36.02 -18.61
C ILE A 112 -41.49 36.61 -19.93
N PRO A 113 -41.00 36.22 -21.12
CA PRO A 113 -41.80 36.19 -22.34
C PRO A 113 -42.36 34.78 -22.63
N ALA A 114 -43.58 34.76 -23.17
CA ALA A 114 -44.51 33.63 -23.25
C ALA A 114 -44.07 32.40 -24.08
N VAL A 115 -44.57 31.24 -23.66
CA VAL A 115 -44.45 29.91 -24.31
C VAL A 115 -45.63 29.69 -25.28
N PRO A 116 -45.41 29.10 -26.48
CA PRO A 116 -46.50 28.73 -27.38
C PRO A 116 -47.17 27.39 -27.00
N ILE A 117 -48.49 27.35 -27.17
CA ILE A 117 -49.43 26.27 -26.81
C ILE A 117 -49.30 25.06 -27.77
N ILE A 118 -49.34 23.84 -27.22
CA ILE A 118 -49.47 22.56 -27.96
C ILE A 118 -50.80 21.88 -27.54
N PRO A 119 -51.57 21.29 -28.47
CA PRO A 119 -52.99 20.96 -28.29
C PRO A 119 -53.29 19.65 -27.55
N THR A 120 -54.50 19.59 -27.00
CA THR A 120 -55.10 18.50 -26.22
C THR A 120 -55.55 17.31 -27.08
N PHE A 121 -55.43 16.09 -26.53
CA PHE A 121 -55.99 14.84 -27.08
C PHE A 121 -57.29 14.43 -26.35
N PRO A 122 -58.22 13.72 -27.02
CA PRO A 122 -59.60 13.55 -26.56
C PRO A 122 -59.85 12.31 -25.69
N SER A 123 -60.97 12.38 -24.95
CA SER A 123 -61.45 11.45 -23.92
C SER A 123 -61.90 10.07 -24.42
N ALA A 124 -61.86 9.10 -23.51
CA ALA A 124 -62.23 7.70 -23.66
C ALA A 124 -63.75 7.43 -23.81
N PRO A 125 -64.15 6.30 -24.42
CA PRO A 125 -65.49 5.72 -24.28
C PRO A 125 -65.56 4.57 -23.26
N THR A 126 -66.78 4.33 -22.79
CA THR A 126 -67.27 3.50 -21.68
C THR A 126 -67.41 1.98 -21.96
N SER A 127 -67.51 1.20 -20.86
CA SER A 127 -67.65 -0.27 -20.72
C SER A 127 -68.86 -0.92 -21.44
N PRO A 128 -68.92 -2.28 -21.49
CA PRO A 128 -69.90 -2.97 -20.61
C PRO A 128 -69.58 -4.43 -20.13
N THR A 129 -70.14 -4.76 -18.96
CA THR A 129 -70.68 -6.03 -18.38
C THR A 129 -69.89 -7.35 -18.15
N THR A 130 -70.05 -7.86 -16.92
CA THR A 130 -69.90 -9.21 -16.31
C THR A 130 -70.90 -10.26 -16.88
N PRO A 131 -70.77 -11.62 -16.70
CA PRO A 131 -70.75 -12.32 -15.38
C PRO A 131 -70.07 -13.72 -15.21
N ALA A 132 -69.77 -14.01 -13.93
CA ALA A 132 -69.92 -15.25 -13.13
C ALA A 132 -69.51 -16.66 -13.66
N ALA A 133 -68.68 -17.38 -12.88
CA ALA A 133 -69.03 -18.64 -12.16
C ALA A 133 -67.79 -19.38 -11.57
N THR A 134 -67.87 -19.71 -10.28
CA THR A 134 -67.08 -20.68 -9.47
C THR A 134 -67.63 -22.13 -9.65
N PRO A 135 -67.18 -23.22 -8.96
CA PRO A 135 -65.90 -23.63 -8.35
C PRO A 135 -65.52 -25.15 -8.59
N THR A 136 -64.49 -25.64 -7.87
CA THR A 136 -64.31 -27.00 -7.23
C THR A 136 -63.40 -28.12 -7.84
N ILE A 137 -62.38 -28.47 -7.01
CA ILE A 137 -61.58 -29.70 -6.69
C ILE A 137 -62.34 -31.06 -6.88
N PRO A 138 -61.76 -32.31 -6.90
CA PRO A 138 -60.52 -32.80 -6.25
C PRO A 138 -59.72 -34.04 -6.81
N ALA A 139 -58.59 -34.31 -6.11
CA ALA A 139 -58.01 -35.62 -5.70
C ALA A 139 -57.14 -36.51 -6.63
N ALA A 140 -56.06 -37.02 -6.01
CA ALA A 140 -55.10 -38.08 -6.39
C ALA A 140 -55.77 -39.50 -6.41
N PRO A 141 -55.12 -40.69 -6.67
CA PRO A 141 -53.78 -41.12 -6.19
C PRO A 141 -52.96 -42.19 -7.00
N ALA A 142 -51.72 -42.39 -6.52
CA ALA A 142 -50.94 -43.64 -6.27
C ALA A 142 -50.63 -44.74 -7.33
N VAL A 143 -49.30 -44.98 -7.48
CA VAL A 143 -48.49 -46.23 -7.33
C VAL A 143 -48.85 -47.51 -8.12
N LEU A 144 -47.86 -48.06 -8.86
CA LEU A 144 -47.41 -49.47 -8.74
C LEU A 144 -46.15 -49.78 -9.57
N ALA A 145 -45.42 -50.80 -9.12
CA ALA A 145 -44.01 -51.09 -9.40
C ALA A 145 -43.76 -52.37 -10.23
N ALA A 146 -42.50 -52.47 -10.69
CA ALA A 146 -41.67 -53.68 -10.87
C ALA A 146 -41.80 -54.58 -12.13
N SER A 147 -40.68 -54.76 -12.86
CA SER A 147 -39.82 -55.98 -12.80
C SER A 147 -38.97 -56.27 -14.06
N ARG A 148 -37.70 -56.68 -13.79
CA ARG A 148 -36.83 -57.69 -14.46
C ARG A 148 -36.26 -57.55 -15.90
N ALA A 149 -34.94 -57.29 -15.93
CA ALA A 149 -33.80 -58.11 -16.45
C ALA A 149 -33.77 -58.77 -17.86
N MET A 150 -32.76 -58.33 -18.66
CA MET A 150 -31.74 -59.04 -19.52
C MET A 150 -32.16 -60.11 -20.55
N PRO A 151 -31.55 -60.15 -21.77
CA PRO A 151 -30.25 -60.82 -21.97
C PRO A 151 -29.27 -60.21 -23.00
N ALA A 152 -28.07 -60.80 -23.05
CA ALA A 152 -26.82 -60.39 -23.70
C ALA A 152 -26.61 -60.91 -25.14
N ALA A 153 -25.68 -60.28 -25.89
CA ALA A 153 -24.48 -60.86 -26.57
C ALA A 153 -24.01 -60.03 -27.79
N ALA A 154 -22.67 -59.88 -27.92
CA ALA A 154 -21.90 -59.11 -28.92
C ALA A 154 -21.80 -59.84 -30.31
N PRO A 155 -21.17 -59.33 -31.42
CA PRO A 155 -19.87 -58.62 -31.46
C PRO A 155 -19.64 -57.49 -32.52
N ALA A 156 -18.59 -56.70 -32.24
CA ALA A 156 -17.58 -56.01 -33.08
C ALA A 156 -17.88 -55.45 -34.50
N SER A 157 -17.56 -54.16 -34.71
CA SER A 157 -16.69 -53.71 -35.83
C SER A 157 -16.26 -52.22 -35.73
N ALA A 158 -14.97 -52.00 -35.97
CA ALA A 158 -14.27 -50.84 -36.55
C ALA A 158 -14.32 -49.42 -35.91
N VAL A 159 -13.16 -49.04 -35.38
CA VAL A 159 -12.72 -47.68 -35.02
C VAL A 159 -12.22 -46.93 -36.27
N PRO A 160 -12.54 -45.64 -36.47
CA PRO A 160 -11.74 -44.77 -37.34
C PRO A 160 -10.68 -44.01 -36.54
N SER A 161 -9.47 -44.02 -37.08
CA SER A 161 -8.22 -43.46 -36.58
C SER A 161 -8.22 -41.93 -36.39
N VAL A 162 -7.56 -41.51 -35.31
CA VAL A 162 -7.32 -40.12 -34.88
C VAL A 162 -6.24 -39.46 -35.78
N PRO A 163 -6.37 -38.18 -36.19
CA PRO A 163 -5.31 -37.48 -36.91
C PRO A 163 -4.14 -37.13 -35.98
N SER A 164 -2.92 -37.33 -36.49
CA SER A 164 -1.65 -37.05 -35.83
C SER A 164 -1.50 -35.58 -35.41
N VAL A 165 -1.11 -35.36 -34.16
CA VAL A 165 -0.80 -34.05 -33.57
C VAL A 165 0.49 -33.49 -34.22
N PRO A 166 0.55 -32.20 -34.62
CA PRO A 166 1.77 -31.61 -35.13
C PRO A 166 2.83 -31.47 -34.03
N SER A 167 4.08 -31.81 -34.37
CA SER A 167 5.25 -31.70 -33.51
C SER A 167 5.44 -30.27 -32.98
N VAL A 168 5.60 -30.14 -31.67
CA VAL A 168 5.90 -28.89 -30.97
C VAL A 168 7.29 -28.39 -31.38
N PRO A 169 7.49 -27.09 -31.69
CA PRO A 169 8.82 -26.55 -31.96
C PRO A 169 9.70 -26.63 -30.71
N SER A 170 10.95 -27.07 -30.88
CA SER A 170 11.96 -27.06 -29.83
C SER A 170 12.10 -25.68 -29.19
N ALA A 171 12.03 -25.62 -27.86
CA ALA A 171 12.23 -24.40 -27.09
C ALA A 171 13.65 -23.84 -27.33
N PRO A 172 13.81 -22.50 -27.41
CA PRO A 172 15.14 -21.89 -27.49
C PRO A 172 15.92 -22.16 -26.20
N SER A 173 17.20 -22.48 -26.35
CA SER A 173 18.14 -22.69 -25.25
C SER A 173 18.12 -21.50 -24.28
N ALA A 174 18.02 -21.78 -22.99
CA ALA A 174 18.05 -20.76 -21.94
C ALA A 174 19.38 -19.99 -21.96
N PRO A 175 19.37 -18.66 -21.76
CA PRO A 175 20.61 -17.91 -21.54
C PRO A 175 21.25 -18.33 -20.22
N SER A 176 22.58 -18.46 -20.23
CA SER A 176 23.40 -18.75 -19.04
C SER A 176 23.10 -17.76 -17.91
N ALA A 177 22.91 -18.28 -16.71
CA ALA A 177 22.62 -17.48 -15.52
C ALA A 177 23.78 -16.50 -15.20
N PRO A 178 23.48 -15.26 -14.78
CA PRO A 178 24.49 -14.34 -14.29
C PRO A 178 25.01 -14.77 -12.91
N SER A 179 26.31 -14.63 -12.69
CA SER A 179 26.98 -14.91 -11.42
C SER A 179 26.42 -14.07 -10.27
N ALA A 180 26.26 -14.70 -9.10
CA ALA A 180 25.69 -14.10 -7.90
C ALA A 180 26.55 -12.96 -7.31
N PRO A 181 25.95 -11.93 -6.68
CA PRO A 181 26.65 -10.84 -6.00
C PRO A 181 27.15 -11.24 -4.59
N SER A 182 28.28 -10.70 -4.18
CA SER A 182 28.94 -10.94 -2.88
C SER A 182 28.24 -10.25 -1.68
N VAL A 183 28.23 -10.91 -0.53
CA VAL A 183 27.61 -10.55 0.78
C VAL A 183 28.52 -9.61 1.62
N PRO A 184 28.02 -8.69 2.48
CA PRO A 184 28.82 -7.74 3.28
C PRO A 184 29.18 -8.23 4.70
N SER A 185 30.30 -7.75 5.26
CA SER A 185 30.84 -8.10 6.60
C SER A 185 30.21 -7.32 7.78
N ALA A 186 30.18 -7.93 8.98
CA ALA A 186 29.61 -7.44 10.25
C ALA A 186 30.54 -6.47 11.05
N PRO A 187 30.02 -5.62 11.97
CA PRO A 187 30.80 -4.64 12.75
C PRO A 187 31.33 -5.17 14.10
N SER A 188 32.45 -4.60 14.59
CA SER A 188 33.18 -4.98 15.81
C SER A 188 32.65 -4.33 17.11
N VAL A 189 32.79 -5.04 18.24
CA VAL A 189 32.35 -4.67 19.61
C VAL A 189 33.46 -3.90 20.39
N PRO A 190 33.16 -2.87 21.21
CA PRO A 190 34.17 -2.19 22.04
C PRO A 190 34.54 -2.97 23.31
N SER A 191 35.79 -2.83 23.76
CA SER A 191 36.36 -3.53 24.94
C SER A 191 35.96 -2.89 26.28
N ALA A 192 35.70 -3.73 27.28
CA ALA A 192 35.32 -3.37 28.65
C ALA A 192 36.46 -2.72 29.48
N PRO A 193 36.15 -1.85 30.47
CA PRO A 193 37.14 -1.21 31.32
C PRO A 193 37.63 -2.11 32.46
N SER A 194 38.90 -1.93 32.84
CA SER A 194 39.63 -2.69 33.86
C SER A 194 39.08 -2.51 35.29
N ALA A 195 39.05 -3.61 36.04
CA ALA A 195 38.57 -3.70 37.43
C ALA A 195 39.52 -3.04 38.46
N PRO A 196 38.98 -2.49 39.58
CA PRO A 196 39.78 -2.10 40.74
C PRO A 196 40.02 -3.28 41.70
N SER A 197 41.13 -3.22 42.44
CA SER A 197 41.64 -4.27 43.34
C SER A 197 41.07 -4.21 44.77
N ALA A 198 40.63 -5.39 45.24
CA ALA A 198 40.73 -6.05 46.56
C ALA A 198 40.43 -5.34 47.91
N LEU A 199 39.68 -6.09 48.76
CA LEU A 199 39.77 -6.41 50.21
C LEU A 199 38.38 -6.23 50.88
N SER A 200 37.76 -7.10 51.70
CA SER A 200 38.01 -8.39 52.37
C SER A 200 36.66 -8.81 52.99
N ALA A 201 36.42 -10.12 53.17
CA ALA A 201 35.20 -10.76 53.72
C ALA A 201 35.23 -10.83 55.28
N PRO A 202 34.33 -11.59 55.97
CA PRO A 202 32.85 -11.68 55.95
C PRO A 202 32.24 -11.49 57.38
N ASP A 203 30.90 -11.44 57.52
CA ASP A 203 30.14 -12.13 58.59
C ASP A 203 28.61 -12.06 58.31
N ASP A 204 27.93 -13.16 58.65
CA ASP A 204 26.56 -13.58 58.27
C ASP A 204 25.53 -13.28 59.41
N PRO A 205 24.26 -13.76 59.37
CA PRO A 205 23.03 -13.12 58.88
C PRO A 205 22.03 -12.72 59.99
N SER A 206 21.07 -11.81 59.73
CA SER A 206 19.73 -11.82 60.38
C SER A 206 18.79 -10.66 59.94
N ALA A 207 17.53 -11.03 59.71
CA ALA A 207 16.28 -10.25 59.82
C ALA A 207 15.82 -9.35 58.65
N ALA A 208 14.86 -9.91 57.90
CA ALA A 208 13.57 -9.35 57.46
C ALA A 208 13.35 -7.81 57.45
N GLY A 209 12.91 -7.29 56.31
CA GLY A 209 12.22 -6.00 56.22
C GLY A 209 12.07 -5.49 54.79
N THR A 210 10.88 -5.65 54.22
CA THR A 210 10.42 -5.04 52.95
C THR A 210 10.52 -3.51 52.96
N THR A 211 11.24 -2.92 52.00
CA THR A 211 11.00 -1.55 51.48
C THR A 211 11.60 -1.42 50.08
N ASP A 212 10.81 -1.70 49.04
CA ASP A 212 11.04 -1.15 47.70
C ASP A 212 10.18 0.12 47.59
N GLY A 213 10.84 1.27 47.70
CA GLY A 213 10.14 2.56 47.70
C GLY A 213 11.02 3.72 48.12
N ALA A 214 12.20 3.89 47.49
CA ALA A 214 12.99 5.12 47.64
C ALA A 214 14.10 5.28 46.59
N GLN A 215 13.81 5.18 45.29
CA GLN A 215 14.66 5.76 44.24
C GLN A 215 13.77 6.38 43.16
N GLY A 216 13.32 7.61 43.39
CA GLY A 216 12.48 8.33 42.42
C GLY A 216 12.27 9.82 42.71
N GLN A 217 13.05 10.43 43.60
CA GLN A 217 12.77 11.82 44.04
C GLN A 217 13.99 12.76 44.07
N ALA A 218 15.08 12.42 43.37
CA ALA A 218 16.27 13.28 43.30
C ALA A 218 16.52 13.98 41.95
N ASP A 219 15.70 13.79 40.91
CA ASP A 219 15.99 14.32 39.56
C ASP A 219 14.84 15.14 38.91
N ALA A 220 13.84 15.57 39.68
CA ALA A 220 12.67 16.29 39.14
C ALA A 220 12.95 17.74 38.68
N ASN A 221 14.19 18.24 38.80
CA ASN A 221 14.55 19.64 38.55
C ASN A 221 15.56 19.84 37.40
N ARG A 222 15.96 18.77 36.69
CA ARG A 222 16.79 18.89 35.48
C ARG A 222 15.86 19.00 34.26
N PRO A 223 16.04 19.99 33.36
CA PRO A 223 15.28 20.02 32.11
C PRO A 223 15.54 18.72 31.33
N PRO A 224 14.52 18.17 30.62
CA PRO A 224 14.69 16.98 29.81
C PRO A 224 15.82 17.17 28.79
N GLU A 225 16.58 16.12 28.51
CA GLU A 225 17.55 16.14 27.41
C GLU A 225 16.79 16.25 26.07
N ALA A 226 17.41 16.88 25.06
CA ALA A 226 16.83 16.92 23.71
C ALA A 226 16.46 15.50 23.25
N ASP A 227 15.34 15.36 22.55
CA ASP A 227 14.82 14.11 22.00
C ASP A 227 14.34 13.08 23.03
N SER A 228 14.35 13.41 24.32
CA SER A 228 13.71 12.61 25.36
C SER A 228 12.25 12.32 24.99
N ILE A 229 11.76 11.13 25.33
CA ILE A 229 10.40 10.70 25.03
C ILE A 229 9.60 10.57 26.32
N ARG A 230 8.46 11.26 26.40
CA ARG A 230 7.50 11.16 27.48
C ARG A 230 6.33 10.29 27.08
N VAL A 231 5.99 9.34 27.94
CA VAL A 231 4.81 8.50 27.85
C VAL A 231 3.86 8.89 28.97
N GLU A 232 2.70 9.43 28.61
CA GLU A 232 1.62 9.75 29.52
C GLU A 232 0.49 8.75 29.33
N TYR A 233 0.31 7.85 30.31
CA TYR A 233 -0.78 6.89 30.32
C TYR A 233 -2.10 7.57 30.73
N HIS A 234 -3.22 7.04 30.24
CA HIS A 234 -4.54 7.52 30.61
C HIS A 234 -4.73 7.51 32.15
N PRO A 235 -5.34 8.53 32.79
CA PRO A 235 -5.47 8.60 34.25
C PRO A 235 -6.11 7.36 34.90
N LYS A 236 -7.08 6.75 34.22
CA LYS A 236 -7.77 5.51 34.66
C LYS A 236 -6.89 4.25 34.65
N SER A 237 -5.68 4.31 34.09
CA SER A 237 -4.69 3.23 34.19
C SER A 237 -4.02 3.16 35.55
N GLY A 238 -4.03 4.25 36.33
CA GLY A 238 -3.29 4.38 37.58
C GLY A 238 -1.75 4.41 37.41
N ARG A 239 -1.24 4.50 36.18
CA ARG A 239 0.20 4.53 35.87
C ARG A 239 0.71 5.96 35.83
N ALA A 240 1.79 6.24 36.55
CA ALA A 240 2.45 7.55 36.48
C ALA A 240 3.14 7.75 35.11
N PRO A 241 3.21 9.01 34.60
CA PRO A 241 3.98 9.32 33.39
C PRO A 241 5.45 8.91 33.53
N ARG A 242 6.06 8.52 32.42
CA ARG A 242 7.48 8.13 32.35
C ARG A 242 8.20 8.93 31.28
N VAL A 243 9.47 9.25 31.52
CA VAL A 243 10.36 9.89 30.54
C VAL A 243 11.52 8.95 30.29
N PHE A 244 11.82 8.72 29.03
CA PHE A 244 12.89 7.85 28.54
C PHE A 244 13.87 8.68 27.73
N LYS A 245 15.16 8.35 27.77
CA LYS A 245 16.10 8.85 26.75
C LYS A 245 15.71 8.27 25.39
N PHE A 246 16.02 8.97 24.31
CA PHE A 246 15.64 8.52 22.97
C PHE A 246 16.20 7.11 22.67
N GLU A 247 17.45 6.86 23.06
CA GLU A 247 18.14 5.58 22.87
C GLU A 247 17.50 4.43 23.66
N GLU A 248 16.91 4.75 24.82
CA GLU A 248 16.20 3.80 25.69
C GLU A 248 14.75 3.59 25.24
N PHE A 249 14.15 4.61 24.61
CA PHE A 249 12.81 4.54 24.04
C PHE A 249 12.75 3.75 22.74
N ASN A 250 13.91 3.35 22.18
CA ASN A 250 13.98 2.49 21.02
C ASN A 250 12.97 1.33 21.16
N ARG A 251 11.95 1.35 20.30
CA ARG A 251 10.98 0.27 20.16
C ARG A 251 11.72 -0.94 19.60
N GLN A 252 12.38 -1.65 20.51
CA GLN A 252 13.16 -2.87 20.38
C GLN A 252 13.47 -3.30 18.94
N LEU A 253 14.60 -2.84 18.41
CA LEU A 253 15.57 -3.78 17.86
C LEU A 253 16.26 -4.38 19.08
N HIS A 254 15.85 -5.59 19.48
CA HIS A 254 16.66 -6.34 20.42
C HIS A 254 18.01 -6.63 19.77
N ASP A 255 19.09 -6.52 20.55
CA ASP A 255 20.27 -7.35 20.35
C ASP A 255 19.79 -8.80 20.43
N VAL A 256 19.60 -9.41 19.27
CA VAL A 256 19.35 -10.84 19.17
C VAL A 256 20.66 -11.52 19.56
N PRO A 257 20.69 -12.34 20.62
CA PRO A 257 21.86 -13.17 20.90
C PRO A 257 22.18 -14.01 19.66
N GLU A 258 23.45 -14.06 19.24
CA GLU A 258 23.87 -14.94 18.15
C GLU A 258 23.44 -16.38 18.47
N ALA A 259 22.51 -16.89 17.67
CA ALA A 259 22.04 -18.26 17.77
C ALA A 259 23.06 -19.19 17.09
N PRO A 260 23.28 -20.41 17.62
CA PRO A 260 24.29 -21.33 17.10
C PRO A 260 24.02 -21.80 15.65
N ILE A 261 25.11 -22.01 14.90
CA ILE A 261 25.18 -22.39 13.48
C ILE A 261 25.25 -23.94 13.38
N ASP A 262 24.27 -24.57 12.73
CA ASP A 262 24.21 -26.01 12.38
C ASP A 262 25.18 -26.38 11.21
N GLU A 263 25.84 -27.54 11.21
CA GLU A 263 26.98 -27.90 10.33
C GLU A 263 26.68 -28.87 9.16
N GLU A 264 25.45 -29.37 9.01
CA GLU A 264 25.08 -30.25 7.88
C GLU A 264 23.89 -29.64 7.07
N PRO A 265 24.02 -29.21 5.79
CA PRO A 265 22.96 -28.45 5.08
C PRO A 265 22.22 -29.25 3.99
N HIS A 266 22.85 -30.31 3.46
CA HIS A 266 22.11 -31.42 2.87
C HIS A 266 21.27 -32.06 3.97
N ARG A 267 21.76 -31.96 5.21
CA ARG A 267 20.89 -32.16 6.32
C ARG A 267 19.74 -31.14 6.35
N PRO A 268 18.58 -31.64 6.78
CA PRO A 268 18.49 -32.86 7.57
C PRO A 268 18.46 -34.15 6.75
N PHE A 269 18.51 -34.12 5.41
CA PHE A 269 18.66 -35.33 4.64
C PHE A 269 19.94 -36.06 5.07
N ARG A 270 19.77 -37.14 5.86
CA ARG A 270 20.81 -37.89 6.58
C ARG A 270 21.84 -38.47 5.62
N SER A 271 21.44 -38.58 4.36
CA SER A 271 22.22 -38.96 3.22
C SER A 271 21.63 -38.26 1.99
N ARG A 272 22.38 -38.26 0.89
CA ARG A 272 21.89 -37.76 -0.40
C ARG A 272 20.59 -38.43 -0.89
N THR A 273 20.30 -39.65 -0.42
CA THR A 273 19.05 -40.39 -0.72
C THR A 273 17.82 -39.76 -0.06
N ASP A 274 17.96 -39.19 1.14
CA ASP A 274 16.89 -38.46 1.82
C ASP A 274 16.54 -37.15 1.06
N PHE A 275 17.53 -36.58 0.34
CA PHE A 275 17.33 -35.42 -0.53
C PHE A 275 16.59 -35.81 -1.82
N GLU A 276 16.85 -37.00 -2.37
CA GLU A 276 16.13 -37.53 -3.53
C GLU A 276 14.67 -37.93 -3.18
N PHE A 277 14.43 -38.42 -1.95
CA PHE A 277 13.07 -38.56 -1.37
C PHE A 277 12.37 -37.20 -1.23
N ALA A 278 13.09 -36.17 -0.79
CA ALA A 278 12.56 -34.81 -0.74
C ALA A 278 12.32 -34.18 -2.12
N GLU A 279 13.07 -34.58 -3.15
CA GLU A 279 12.85 -34.13 -4.53
C GLU A 279 11.59 -34.78 -5.14
N LEU A 280 11.32 -36.05 -4.82
CA LEU A 280 10.08 -36.71 -5.21
C LEU A 280 8.86 -36.09 -4.51
N VAL A 281 8.97 -35.81 -3.20
CA VAL A 281 8.00 -34.99 -2.47
C VAL A 281 7.82 -33.63 -3.14
N LEU A 282 8.89 -32.99 -3.60
CA LEU A 282 8.85 -31.68 -4.25
C LEU A 282 8.11 -31.74 -5.60
N LYS A 283 8.35 -32.78 -6.43
CA LYS A 283 7.67 -33.02 -7.73
C LYS A 283 6.20 -33.43 -7.57
N ALA A 284 5.87 -34.15 -6.50
CA ALA A 284 4.51 -34.48 -6.10
C ALA A 284 3.83 -33.37 -5.24
N ALA A 285 4.59 -32.35 -4.84
CA ALA A 285 4.19 -31.18 -4.05
C ALA A 285 3.59 -31.45 -2.65
N LEU A 286 4.15 -32.41 -1.89
CA LEU A 286 3.76 -32.74 -0.50
C LEU A 286 4.36 -31.74 0.52
N SER A 287 3.68 -31.45 1.65
CA SER A 287 4.10 -30.42 2.63
C SER A 287 5.17 -30.89 3.63
N LYS A 288 5.92 -29.95 4.24
CA LYS A 288 7.05 -30.24 5.14
C LYS A 288 6.66 -31.04 6.39
N ASP A 289 5.53 -30.72 7.01
CA ASP A 289 4.96 -31.52 8.11
C ASP A 289 4.52 -32.92 7.66
N SER A 290 4.03 -33.08 6.43
CA SER A 290 3.63 -34.39 5.89
C SER A 290 4.84 -35.28 5.63
N ILE A 291 5.96 -34.70 5.20
CA ILE A 291 7.26 -35.38 5.01
C ILE A 291 7.80 -35.87 6.35
N ASP A 292 7.92 -34.98 7.35
CA ASP A 292 8.46 -35.32 8.67
C ASP A 292 7.54 -36.28 9.43
N THR A 293 6.22 -36.18 9.25
CA THR A 293 5.23 -37.08 9.85
C THR A 293 5.25 -38.45 9.18
N LEU A 294 5.39 -38.55 7.85
CA LEU A 294 5.61 -39.83 7.17
C LEU A 294 6.92 -40.48 7.61
N ILE A 295 8.03 -39.73 7.63
CA ILE A 295 9.34 -40.22 8.07
C ILE A 295 9.28 -40.69 9.55
N LYS A 296 8.63 -39.94 10.46
CA LYS A 296 8.46 -40.34 11.88
C LYS A 296 7.52 -41.53 12.06
N MET A 297 6.41 -41.61 11.32
CA MET A 297 5.50 -42.77 11.35
C MET A 297 6.18 -44.04 10.81
N ILE A 298 6.86 -43.96 9.67
CA ILE A 298 7.62 -45.07 9.09
C ILE A 298 8.68 -45.57 10.08
N ASN A 299 9.40 -44.66 10.76
CA ASN A 299 10.39 -45.02 11.78
C ASN A 299 9.78 -45.60 13.07
N ARG A 300 8.62 -45.13 13.55
CA ARG A 300 7.89 -45.71 14.72
C ARG A 300 7.36 -47.12 14.43
N ILE A 301 6.80 -47.33 13.24
CA ILE A 301 6.31 -48.64 12.77
C ILE A 301 7.47 -49.62 12.57
N ALA A 302 8.55 -49.20 11.90
CA ALA A 302 9.72 -50.04 11.62
C ALA A 302 10.49 -50.49 12.88
N LYS A 303 10.35 -49.75 14.00
CA LYS A 303 10.92 -50.10 15.31
C LYS A 303 9.95 -50.85 16.24
N GLY A 304 8.68 -51.03 15.83
CA GLY A 304 7.64 -51.65 16.65
C GLY A 304 7.13 -50.79 17.81
N GLU A 305 7.40 -49.48 17.81
CA GLU A 305 6.99 -48.54 18.87
C GLU A 305 5.51 -48.15 18.74
N ASP A 306 4.93 -48.26 17.54
CA ASP A 306 3.49 -48.05 17.29
C ASP A 306 3.00 -48.84 16.07
N GLU A 307 1.70 -49.15 16.07
CA GLU A 307 0.99 -49.70 14.91
C GLU A 307 0.26 -48.61 14.13
N PHE A 308 0.38 -48.66 12.80
CA PHE A 308 -0.42 -47.82 11.91
C PHE A 308 -1.70 -48.54 11.52
N SER A 309 -2.82 -48.13 12.10
CA SER A 309 -4.11 -48.81 11.98
C SER A 309 -5.06 -48.20 10.95
N PHE A 310 -4.68 -47.09 10.30
CA PHE A 310 -5.51 -46.46 9.27
C PHE A 310 -5.48 -47.31 8.00
N THR A 311 -6.63 -47.87 7.65
CA THR A 311 -6.79 -48.76 6.49
C THR A 311 -7.33 -48.02 5.27
N GLY A 312 -7.76 -46.76 5.45
CA GLY A 312 -8.21 -45.89 4.37
C GLY A 312 -8.43 -44.43 4.77
N VAL A 313 -8.80 -43.62 3.77
CA VAL A 313 -9.02 -42.16 3.91
C VAL A 313 -10.06 -41.81 4.97
N ALA A 314 -11.03 -42.69 5.21
CA ALA A 314 -12.07 -42.48 6.22
C ALA A 314 -11.50 -42.38 7.65
N ASP A 315 -10.43 -43.12 7.96
CA ASP A 315 -9.84 -43.11 9.31
C ASP A 315 -9.04 -41.82 9.56
N VAL A 316 -8.35 -41.33 8.52
CA VAL A 316 -7.60 -40.05 8.54
C VAL A 316 -8.54 -38.86 8.74
N GLN A 317 -9.68 -38.86 8.05
CA GLN A 317 -10.72 -37.84 8.22
C GLN A 317 -11.29 -37.87 9.65
N THR A 318 -11.43 -39.06 10.23
CA THR A 318 -11.88 -39.23 11.62
C THR A 318 -10.85 -38.70 12.64
N GLY A 319 -9.56 -38.87 12.37
CA GLY A 319 -8.48 -38.30 13.19
C GLY A 319 -8.50 -36.77 13.25
N TRP A 320 -8.61 -36.10 12.09
CA TRP A 320 -8.73 -34.64 12.04
C TRP A 320 -10.02 -34.11 12.66
N MET A 321 -11.13 -34.85 12.55
CA MET A 321 -12.37 -34.50 13.25
C MET A 321 -12.18 -34.46 14.78
N ARG A 322 -11.34 -35.32 15.36
CA ARG A 322 -11.01 -35.30 16.81
C ARG A 322 -10.09 -34.14 17.19
N ALA A 323 -9.17 -33.71 16.32
CA ALA A 323 -8.19 -32.66 16.61
C ALA A 323 -8.73 -31.22 16.55
N ARG A 324 -9.92 -31.03 15.94
CA ARG A 324 -10.57 -29.71 15.80
C ARG A 324 -10.77 -28.95 17.12
N SER A 325 -10.80 -29.62 18.27
CA SER A 325 -11.02 -28.98 19.58
C SER A 325 -9.82 -28.21 20.14
N LYS A 326 -8.69 -28.13 19.41
CA LYS A 326 -7.45 -27.46 19.88
C LYS A 326 -7.41 -25.94 19.67
N VAL A 327 -8.24 -25.40 18.78
CA VAL A 327 -8.34 -23.95 18.48
C VAL A 327 -9.80 -23.60 18.20
N THR A 328 -10.15 -22.31 18.26
CA THR A 328 -11.52 -21.86 18.01
C THR A 328 -11.98 -22.24 16.60
N SER A 329 -12.94 -23.17 16.50
CA SER A 329 -13.46 -23.71 15.24
C SER A 329 -14.53 -22.82 14.61
N PHE A 330 -14.70 -22.88 13.29
CA PHE A 330 -15.84 -22.28 12.62
C PHE A 330 -17.14 -22.98 12.98
N LYS A 331 -18.18 -22.19 13.25
CA LYS A 331 -19.56 -22.62 13.40
C LYS A 331 -20.35 -22.15 12.18
N LYS A 332 -21.20 -23.04 11.68
CA LYS A 332 -22.14 -22.72 10.59
C LYS A 332 -23.41 -22.14 11.21
N HIS A 333 -23.86 -21.02 10.66
CA HIS A 333 -25.11 -20.35 11.00
C HIS A 333 -25.97 -20.22 9.73
N VAL A 334 -27.27 -20.14 9.93
CA VAL A 334 -28.23 -19.80 8.87
C VAL A 334 -28.73 -18.38 9.15
N VAL A 335 -28.57 -17.50 8.17
CA VAL A 335 -29.10 -16.14 8.17
C VAL A 335 -30.31 -16.11 7.25
N SER A 336 -31.48 -15.87 7.82
CA SER A 336 -32.74 -15.80 7.08
C SER A 336 -33.16 -14.35 6.95
N ALA A 337 -33.48 -13.91 5.74
CA ALA A 337 -33.95 -12.54 5.48
C ALA A 337 -35.14 -12.58 4.52
N GLN A 338 -36.12 -11.71 4.78
CA GLN A 338 -37.29 -11.63 3.91
C GLN A 338 -36.96 -10.84 2.63
N TYR A 339 -37.32 -11.38 1.47
CA TYR A 339 -37.32 -10.67 0.19
C TYR A 339 -38.62 -10.91 -0.57
N LYS A 340 -39.41 -9.84 -0.74
CA LYS A 340 -40.79 -9.93 -1.28
C LYS A 340 -41.61 -10.88 -0.42
N ASP A 341 -42.23 -11.90 -1.01
CA ASP A 341 -43.07 -12.87 -0.30
C ASP A 341 -42.32 -14.14 0.12
N GLU A 342 -40.98 -14.17 -0.03
CA GLU A 342 -40.15 -15.37 0.18
C GLU A 342 -38.99 -15.14 1.15
N THR A 343 -38.97 -15.90 2.24
CA THR A 343 -37.81 -15.91 3.14
C THR A 343 -36.67 -16.67 2.47
N ARG A 344 -35.53 -16.00 2.27
CA ARG A 344 -34.32 -16.61 1.71
C ARG A 344 -33.30 -16.86 2.82
N GLU A 345 -32.68 -18.03 2.77
CA GLU A 345 -31.69 -18.47 3.76
C GLU A 345 -30.29 -18.51 3.16
N PHE A 346 -29.30 -18.06 3.95
CA PHE A 346 -27.90 -18.02 3.55
C PHE A 346 -27.00 -18.64 4.61
N ASN A 347 -26.00 -19.38 4.17
CA ASN A 347 -24.99 -19.94 5.07
C ASN A 347 -23.98 -18.86 5.45
N LEU A 348 -23.80 -18.68 6.75
CA LEU A 348 -22.73 -17.88 7.35
C LEU A 348 -21.81 -18.82 8.11
N TYR A 349 -20.50 -18.59 8.06
CA TYR A 349 -19.54 -19.28 8.90
C TYR A 349 -18.82 -18.26 9.77
N THR A 350 -18.79 -18.47 11.08
CA THR A 350 -18.08 -17.58 12.01
C THR A 350 -17.17 -18.38 12.92
N ARG A 351 -16.02 -17.79 13.25
CA ARG A 351 -15.28 -18.11 14.46
C ARG A 351 -15.89 -17.25 15.57
N ASP A 352 -16.04 -17.82 16.75
CA ASP A 352 -16.49 -17.02 17.90
C ASP A 352 -15.48 -15.91 18.15
N LEU A 353 -15.93 -14.66 17.97
CA LEU A 353 -15.04 -13.51 17.96
C LEU A 353 -14.44 -13.27 19.35
N TRP A 354 -15.23 -13.45 20.41
CA TRP A 354 -14.74 -13.28 21.77
C TRP A 354 -13.76 -14.39 22.12
N GLN A 355 -14.10 -15.65 21.82
CA GLN A 355 -13.22 -16.78 22.10
C GLN A 355 -11.88 -16.65 21.36
N TYR A 356 -11.89 -16.17 20.12
CA TYR A 356 -10.66 -15.86 19.39
C TYR A 356 -9.78 -14.84 20.14
N PHE A 357 -10.34 -13.73 20.63
CA PHE A 357 -9.57 -12.75 21.39
C PHE A 357 -9.15 -13.28 22.77
N ALA A 358 -10.02 -13.95 23.50
CA ALA A 358 -9.75 -14.46 24.83
C ALA A 358 -8.70 -15.58 24.83
N ASP A 359 -8.88 -16.59 23.97
CA ASP A 359 -8.06 -17.81 23.99
C ASP A 359 -6.82 -17.66 23.09
N ASP A 360 -6.98 -17.17 21.86
CA ASP A 360 -5.91 -17.20 20.86
C ASP A 360 -4.98 -15.97 20.95
N ILE A 361 -5.47 -14.83 21.46
CA ILE A 361 -4.70 -13.57 21.59
C ILE A 361 -4.32 -13.29 23.05
N LEU A 362 -5.29 -13.06 23.94
CA LEU A 362 -5.05 -12.72 25.34
C LEU A 362 -4.51 -13.91 26.14
N GLY A 363 -4.91 -15.13 25.79
CA GLY A 363 -4.41 -16.36 26.39
C GLY A 363 -2.99 -16.75 25.94
N ASN A 364 -2.40 -16.02 24.99
CA ASN A 364 -1.10 -16.35 24.41
C ASN A 364 0.05 -15.65 25.17
N PRO A 365 0.91 -16.39 25.90
CA PRO A 365 2.01 -15.80 26.68
C PRO A 365 3.06 -15.07 25.84
N GLU A 366 3.19 -15.41 24.56
CA GLU A 366 4.15 -14.75 23.66
C GLU A 366 3.60 -13.44 23.08
N LEU A 367 2.28 -13.31 22.96
CA LEU A 367 1.66 -12.08 22.44
C LEU A 367 1.43 -11.06 23.56
N ILE A 368 1.04 -11.53 24.74
CA ILE A 368 0.67 -10.69 25.89
C ILE A 368 1.79 -9.71 26.30
N LYS A 369 3.06 -10.12 26.17
CA LYS A 369 4.24 -9.31 26.51
C LYS A 369 4.48 -8.10 25.58
N HIS A 370 3.84 -8.08 24.42
CA HIS A 370 3.97 -7.02 23.43
C HIS A 370 2.77 -6.06 23.40
N MET A 371 1.73 -6.33 24.18
CA MET A 371 0.50 -5.56 24.13
C MET A 371 0.59 -4.29 24.96
N GLU A 372 0.11 -3.17 24.41
CA GLU A 372 -0.15 -1.97 25.18
C GLU A 372 -1.66 -1.84 25.42
N TRP A 373 -2.02 -1.87 26.71
CA TRP A 373 -3.42 -1.96 27.15
C TRP A 373 -4.08 -0.59 27.21
N ASP A 374 -3.34 0.36 27.76
CA ASP A 374 -3.86 1.68 28.07
C ASP A 374 -3.66 2.60 26.89
N ALA A 375 -4.63 3.49 26.69
CA ALA A 375 -4.42 4.65 25.86
C ALA A 375 -3.28 5.49 26.44
N MET A 376 -2.45 6.03 25.56
CA MET A 376 -1.30 6.83 25.95
C MET A 376 -1.12 8.02 25.01
N LYS A 377 -0.51 9.08 25.53
CA LYS A 377 0.04 10.18 24.73
C LYS A 377 1.54 10.08 24.75
N LEU A 378 2.14 10.17 23.57
CA LEU A 378 3.58 10.18 23.40
C LEU A 378 4.03 11.58 23.02
N SER A 379 5.11 12.06 23.63
CA SER A 379 5.69 13.36 23.28
C SER A 379 7.20 13.28 23.20
N ARG A 380 7.80 13.97 22.24
CA ARG A 380 9.25 14.16 22.11
C ARG A 380 9.62 15.55 22.60
N PHE A 381 10.70 15.68 23.35
CA PHE A 381 11.19 16.98 23.79
C PHE A 381 12.00 17.65 22.68
N ASP A 382 11.50 18.76 22.17
CA ASP A 382 12.22 19.63 21.26
C ASP A 382 13.19 20.49 22.08
N GLY A 383 14.49 20.19 21.96
CA GLY A 383 15.55 20.89 22.70
C GLY A 383 15.76 22.34 22.26
N GLU A 384 15.40 22.70 21.03
CA GLU A 384 15.53 24.07 20.52
C GLU A 384 14.40 24.96 21.05
N ARG A 385 13.18 24.43 21.07
CA ARG A 385 11.99 25.16 21.53
C ARG A 385 11.70 24.99 23.02
N ALA A 386 12.40 24.07 23.68
CA ALA A 386 12.17 23.66 25.06
C ALA A 386 10.71 23.23 25.32
N GLU A 387 10.08 22.55 24.37
CA GLU A 387 8.68 22.13 24.42
C GLU A 387 8.50 20.62 24.16
N TRP A 388 7.42 20.05 24.69
CA TRP A 388 7.03 18.67 24.39
C TRP A 388 6.09 18.66 23.18
N VAL A 389 6.50 17.97 22.12
CA VAL A 389 5.72 17.83 20.88
C VAL A 389 5.05 16.46 20.87
N GLN A 390 3.71 16.41 20.82
CA GLN A 390 2.98 15.15 20.77
C GLN A 390 3.17 14.43 19.42
N PHE A 391 3.23 13.11 19.46
CA PHE A 391 3.24 12.28 18.26
C PHE A 391 2.32 11.05 18.34
N TYR A 392 1.93 10.56 17.17
CA TYR A 392 0.96 9.47 16.94
C TYR A 392 1.56 8.41 16.03
N ASP A 393 1.34 7.13 16.33
CA ASP A 393 1.76 6.01 15.47
C ASP A 393 0.84 4.78 15.55
N GLU A 394 0.52 4.27 16.73
CA GLU A 394 -0.32 3.08 16.93
C GLU A 394 -1.74 3.46 17.39
N PRO A 395 -2.75 2.57 17.26
CA PRO A 395 -4.11 2.86 17.70
C PRO A 395 -4.24 3.27 19.16
N CYS A 396 -3.40 2.72 20.05
CA CYS A 396 -3.35 3.09 21.47
C CYS A 396 -2.81 4.51 21.73
N THR A 397 -2.12 5.12 20.76
CA THR A 397 -1.67 6.53 20.81
C THR A 397 -2.72 7.50 20.25
N GLY A 398 -3.77 6.97 19.60
CA GLY A 398 -4.82 7.76 18.98
C GLY A 398 -5.89 8.25 19.96
N ASN A 399 -6.54 9.37 19.61
CA ASN A 399 -7.58 9.99 20.41
C ASN A 399 -8.80 9.08 20.62
N ALA A 400 -9.08 8.14 19.72
CA ALA A 400 -10.19 7.20 19.87
C ALA A 400 -9.98 6.28 21.07
N ALA A 401 -8.79 5.69 21.23
CA ALA A 401 -8.49 4.84 22.39
C ALA A 401 -8.58 5.64 23.70
N TRP A 402 -8.07 6.87 23.71
CA TRP A 402 -8.15 7.76 24.87
C TRP A 402 -9.59 8.08 25.25
N ARG A 403 -10.43 8.47 24.29
CA ARG A 403 -11.85 8.75 24.50
C ARG A 403 -12.57 7.53 25.05
N ILE A 404 -12.36 6.36 24.44
CA ILE A 404 -13.00 5.12 24.89
C ILE A 404 -12.61 4.85 26.34
N GLN A 405 -11.31 4.87 26.68
CA GLN A 405 -10.88 4.62 28.05
C GLN A 405 -11.42 5.67 29.05
N SER A 406 -11.63 6.92 28.63
CA SER A 406 -12.30 7.94 29.45
C SER A 406 -13.75 7.57 29.80
N GLU A 407 -14.45 6.85 28.94
CA GLU A 407 -15.83 6.41 29.13
C GLU A 407 -15.94 5.11 29.96
N LEU A 408 -14.85 4.33 30.09
CA LEU A 408 -14.83 3.07 30.84
C LEU A 408 -14.70 3.28 32.36
N SER A 409 -14.99 2.23 33.16
CA SER A 409 -14.71 2.25 34.60
C SER A 409 -13.20 2.21 34.90
N ASP A 410 -12.80 2.65 36.09
CA ASP A 410 -11.40 2.62 36.50
C ASP A 410 -10.82 1.20 36.47
N GLY A 411 -9.58 1.05 35.97
CA GLY A 411 -8.93 -0.26 35.82
C GLY A 411 -9.45 -1.12 34.65
N VAL A 412 -10.37 -0.62 33.82
CA VAL A 412 -10.80 -1.28 32.58
C VAL A 412 -10.09 -0.64 31.38
N SER A 413 -9.39 -1.46 30.59
CA SER A 413 -8.67 -1.01 29.40
C SER A 413 -9.45 -1.33 28.12
N PRO A 414 -9.33 -0.51 27.05
CA PRO A 414 -9.96 -0.83 25.77
C PRO A 414 -9.24 -1.99 25.07
N LEU A 415 -9.99 -2.99 24.60
CA LEU A 415 -9.51 -4.00 23.67
C LEU A 415 -9.87 -3.55 22.26
N LEU A 416 -8.88 -2.97 21.58
CA LEU A 416 -9.01 -2.34 20.27
C LEU A 416 -9.12 -3.42 19.18
N ILE A 417 -10.26 -3.48 18.49
CA ILE A 417 -10.54 -4.43 17.41
C ILE A 417 -10.52 -3.71 16.06
N ILE A 418 -9.80 -4.29 15.12
CA ILE A 418 -9.77 -3.87 13.72
C ILE A 418 -10.46 -4.95 12.88
N LEU A 419 -11.47 -4.58 12.10
CA LEU A 419 -12.17 -5.49 11.20
C LEU A 419 -11.99 -5.07 9.74
N TYR A 420 -11.78 -6.07 8.88
CA TYR A 420 -11.76 -5.93 7.43
C TYR A 420 -12.76 -6.90 6.80
N ALA A 421 -13.50 -6.46 5.79
CA ALA A 421 -14.35 -7.34 5.00
C ALA A 421 -14.38 -6.87 3.55
N ASP A 422 -14.03 -7.76 2.62
CA ASP A 422 -14.03 -7.47 1.19
C ASP A 422 -14.34 -8.73 0.37
N LYS A 423 -15.01 -8.52 -0.77
CA LYS A 423 -15.41 -9.60 -1.68
C LYS A 423 -14.31 -9.86 -2.70
N THR A 424 -13.68 -11.02 -2.59
CA THR A 424 -12.59 -11.41 -3.48
C THR A 424 -13.06 -12.41 -4.54
N LYS A 425 -12.61 -12.24 -5.79
CA LYS A 425 -12.77 -13.26 -6.84
C LYS A 425 -11.77 -14.38 -6.60
N LEU A 426 -12.25 -15.60 -6.45
CA LEU A 426 -11.40 -16.77 -6.20
C LEU A 426 -10.80 -17.32 -7.51
N SER A 427 -11.47 -17.11 -8.64
CA SER A 427 -11.02 -17.58 -9.97
C SER A 427 -10.77 -16.42 -10.94
N SER A 428 -9.77 -16.56 -11.82
CA SER A 428 -9.58 -15.66 -12.99
C SER A 428 -10.50 -16.00 -14.17
N PHE A 429 -11.06 -17.21 -14.22
CA PHE A 429 -11.90 -17.71 -15.33
C PHE A 429 -13.32 -18.13 -14.91
N GLY A 430 -13.65 -18.09 -13.62
CA GLY A 430 -14.96 -18.50 -13.07
C GLY A 430 -15.68 -17.41 -12.26
N SER A 431 -16.95 -17.66 -11.89
CA SER A 431 -17.80 -16.75 -11.11
C SER A 431 -17.64 -16.88 -9.59
N ALA A 432 -16.82 -17.83 -9.12
CA ALA A 432 -16.61 -18.10 -7.69
C ALA A 432 -16.01 -16.89 -6.96
N LYS A 433 -16.65 -16.49 -5.87
CA LYS A 433 -16.28 -15.36 -5.01
C LYS A 433 -16.24 -15.85 -3.56
N GLY A 434 -15.39 -15.25 -2.75
CA GLY A 434 -15.38 -15.40 -1.29
C GLY A 434 -15.59 -14.04 -0.64
N TYR A 435 -16.11 -14.02 0.59
CA TYR A 435 -16.32 -12.77 1.33
C TYR A 435 -15.82 -12.92 2.78
N PRO A 436 -14.49 -13.00 2.97
CA PRO A 436 -13.89 -13.16 4.29
C PRO A 436 -14.03 -11.89 5.14
N VAL A 437 -14.16 -12.09 6.45
CA VAL A 437 -13.99 -11.06 7.50
C VAL A 437 -12.72 -11.37 8.27
N ILE A 438 -11.79 -10.43 8.35
CA ILE A 438 -10.51 -10.55 9.05
C ILE A 438 -10.54 -9.66 10.29
N ALA A 439 -10.15 -10.22 11.44
CA ALA A 439 -9.96 -9.48 12.68
C ALA A 439 -8.47 -9.34 13.04
N ARG A 440 -8.10 -8.18 13.58
CA ARG A 440 -6.76 -7.87 14.12
C ARG A 440 -6.90 -7.17 15.47
N CYS A 441 -5.91 -7.38 16.36
CA CYS A 441 -5.86 -6.73 17.67
C CYS A 441 -5.04 -5.45 17.62
N GLY A 442 -5.69 -4.28 17.74
CA GLY A 442 -5.06 -2.96 17.69
C GLY A 442 -4.12 -2.64 18.85
N ASN A 443 -4.18 -3.39 19.96
CA ASN A 443 -3.26 -3.27 21.09
C ASN A 443 -1.88 -3.91 20.83
N LEU A 444 -1.72 -4.70 19.76
CA LEU A 444 -0.43 -5.22 19.33
C LEU A 444 0.26 -4.24 18.38
N PRO A 445 1.60 -4.10 18.43
CA PRO A 445 2.37 -3.29 17.47
C PRO A 445 2.08 -3.67 16.02
N ALA A 446 2.09 -2.69 15.10
CA ALA A 446 1.77 -2.92 13.69
C ALA A 446 2.63 -4.03 13.05
N ASP A 447 3.90 -4.17 13.43
CA ASP A 447 4.80 -5.19 12.87
C ASP A 447 4.39 -6.63 13.24
N ILE A 448 3.81 -6.83 14.43
CA ILE A 448 3.25 -8.11 14.88
C ILE A 448 1.86 -8.29 14.28
N ARG A 449 1.01 -7.27 14.41
CA ARG A 449 -0.39 -7.27 13.98
C ARG A 449 -0.58 -7.43 12.48
N ASN A 450 0.31 -6.84 11.68
CA ASN A 450 0.34 -6.94 10.21
C ASN A 450 1.28 -8.05 9.72
N GLY A 451 2.03 -8.66 10.63
CA GLY A 451 2.86 -9.82 10.35
C GLY A 451 2.04 -11.08 10.08
N LYS A 452 2.76 -12.16 9.75
CA LYS A 452 2.17 -13.47 9.45
C LYS A 452 2.08 -14.39 10.67
N GLY A 453 2.66 -13.97 11.81
CA GLY A 453 2.71 -14.73 13.06
C GLY A 453 1.37 -14.89 13.78
N PRO A 454 1.36 -15.48 14.98
CA PRO A 454 0.16 -15.67 15.80
C PRO A 454 -0.63 -14.39 16.06
N GLY A 455 0.04 -13.24 16.20
CA GLY A 455 -0.60 -11.94 16.37
C GLY A 455 -1.07 -11.28 15.08
N GLY A 456 -0.80 -11.89 13.92
CA GLY A 456 -1.28 -11.44 12.62
C GLY A 456 -2.79 -11.60 12.46
N GLY A 457 -3.39 -10.91 11.49
CA GLY A 457 -4.83 -10.99 11.23
C GLY A 457 -5.33 -12.40 10.94
N ARG A 458 -6.57 -12.70 11.35
CA ARG A 458 -7.23 -14.00 11.14
C ARG A 458 -8.61 -13.86 10.58
N VAL A 459 -8.99 -14.79 9.71
CA VAL A 459 -10.36 -14.89 9.21
C VAL A 459 -11.27 -15.35 10.36
N VAL A 460 -12.19 -14.48 10.76
CA VAL A 460 -13.19 -14.73 11.81
C VAL A 460 -14.59 -14.90 11.25
N GLY A 461 -14.82 -14.56 9.98
CA GLY A 461 -16.11 -14.71 9.33
C GLY A 461 -16.00 -15.02 7.85
N TRP A 462 -17.00 -15.71 7.32
CA TRP A 462 -17.20 -15.94 5.90
C TRP A 462 -18.64 -15.57 5.54
N LEU A 463 -18.81 -14.36 5.00
CA LEU A 463 -20.12 -13.79 4.73
C LEU A 463 -20.79 -14.47 3.54
N PRO A 464 -22.12 -14.55 3.54
CA PRO A 464 -22.86 -15.05 2.39
C PRO A 464 -22.72 -14.11 1.18
N ILE A 465 -22.65 -14.72 -0.01
CA ILE A 465 -22.77 -14.01 -1.28
C ILE A 465 -24.20 -14.20 -1.77
N VAL A 466 -24.98 -13.13 -1.73
CA VAL A 466 -26.36 -13.14 -2.24
C VAL A 466 -26.32 -13.22 -3.78
N PRO A 467 -26.87 -14.28 -4.40
CA PRO A 467 -26.99 -14.37 -5.85
C PRO A 467 -27.91 -13.27 -6.37
N GLU A 468 -27.51 -12.59 -7.44
CA GLU A 468 -28.28 -11.51 -8.06
C GLU A 468 -28.73 -11.94 -9.46
N GLU A 469 -30.04 -11.99 -9.66
CA GLU A 469 -30.64 -12.29 -10.96
C GLU A 469 -30.69 -11.04 -11.85
N GLU A 470 -30.80 -11.23 -13.18
CA GLU A 470 -30.84 -10.10 -14.13
C GLU A 470 -32.01 -9.14 -13.86
N SER A 471 -33.15 -9.68 -13.42
CA SER A 471 -34.36 -8.91 -13.07
C SER A 471 -34.22 -8.11 -11.76
N GLU A 472 -33.20 -8.41 -10.95
CA GLU A 472 -32.92 -7.75 -9.66
C GLU A 472 -31.87 -6.64 -9.81
N LYS A 473 -31.20 -6.54 -10.96
CA LYS A 473 -30.22 -5.48 -11.23
C LYS A 473 -30.86 -4.10 -11.14
N ASN A 474 -30.14 -3.18 -10.47
CA ASN A 474 -30.58 -1.81 -10.20
C ASN A 474 -31.85 -1.69 -9.33
N SER A 475 -32.35 -2.78 -8.74
CA SER A 475 -33.49 -2.73 -7.82
C SER A 475 -33.08 -2.18 -6.46
N THR A 476 -33.71 -1.08 -6.02
CA THR A 476 -33.54 -0.54 -4.68
C THR A 476 -33.90 -1.55 -3.60
N ALA A 477 -35.00 -2.29 -3.79
CA ALA A 477 -35.43 -3.32 -2.85
C ALA A 477 -34.39 -4.43 -2.70
N PHE A 478 -33.78 -4.86 -3.81
CA PHE A 478 -32.72 -5.87 -3.76
C PHE A 478 -31.41 -5.34 -3.17
N ALA A 479 -31.06 -4.07 -3.43
CA ALA A 479 -29.91 -3.41 -2.83
C ALA A 479 -30.04 -3.28 -1.30
N ASN A 480 -31.25 -3.01 -0.79
CA ASN A 480 -31.54 -3.01 0.65
C ASN A 480 -31.51 -4.44 1.20
N PHE A 481 -32.09 -5.41 0.50
CA PHE A 481 -32.05 -6.82 0.91
C PHE A 481 -30.62 -7.36 1.07
N LYS A 482 -29.70 -7.07 0.14
CA LYS A 482 -28.28 -7.44 0.29
C LYS A 482 -27.64 -6.85 1.55
N ARG A 483 -28.03 -5.63 1.95
CA ARG A 483 -27.56 -4.98 3.19
C ARG A 483 -28.17 -5.62 4.43
N VAL A 484 -29.45 -6.01 4.40
CA VAL A 484 -30.08 -6.76 5.48
C VAL A 484 -29.30 -8.06 5.72
N VAL A 485 -29.08 -8.86 4.67
CA VAL A 485 -28.30 -10.11 4.79
C VAL A 485 -26.90 -9.86 5.35
N TRP A 486 -26.23 -8.79 4.90
CA TRP A 486 -24.89 -8.41 5.37
C TRP A 486 -24.89 -8.03 6.86
N HIS A 487 -25.81 -7.17 7.30
CA HIS A 487 -25.89 -6.72 8.69
C HIS A 487 -26.41 -7.80 9.63
N GLU A 488 -27.35 -8.65 9.23
CA GLU A 488 -27.72 -9.83 10.03
C GLU A 488 -26.55 -10.79 10.19
N SER A 489 -25.74 -10.96 9.13
CA SER A 489 -24.53 -11.79 9.20
C SER A 489 -23.49 -11.21 10.15
N PHE A 490 -23.24 -9.90 10.08
CA PHE A 490 -22.35 -9.20 11.00
C PHE A 490 -22.87 -9.20 12.43
N ARG A 491 -24.18 -9.02 12.63
CA ARG A 491 -24.80 -9.10 13.95
C ARG A 491 -24.53 -10.44 14.61
N LYS A 492 -24.65 -11.55 13.86
CA LYS A 492 -24.28 -12.89 14.35
C LYS A 492 -22.78 -13.06 14.63
N LEU A 493 -21.91 -12.44 13.82
CA LEU A 493 -20.46 -12.46 14.05
C LEU A 493 -20.06 -11.66 15.31
N LEU A 494 -20.71 -10.53 15.56
CA LEU A 494 -20.41 -9.59 16.65
C LEU A 494 -21.11 -9.93 17.97
N ASP A 495 -22.17 -10.76 17.93
CA ASP A 495 -22.95 -11.17 19.11
C ASP A 495 -22.07 -11.62 20.30
N PRO A 496 -20.98 -12.41 20.12
CA PRO A 496 -20.14 -12.85 21.24
C PRO A 496 -19.45 -11.72 22.00
N ILE A 497 -19.20 -10.57 21.37
CA ILE A 497 -18.57 -9.42 22.05
C ILE A 497 -19.58 -8.35 22.48
N ARG A 498 -20.87 -8.50 22.14
CA ARG A 498 -21.88 -7.45 22.31
C ARG A 498 -22.03 -7.02 23.76
N THR A 499 -22.31 -7.94 24.67
CA THR A 499 -22.46 -7.59 26.10
C THR A 499 -21.15 -7.04 26.67
N HIS A 500 -20.03 -7.69 26.35
CA HIS A 500 -18.70 -7.28 26.83
C HIS A 500 -18.32 -5.87 26.38
N SER A 501 -18.76 -5.43 25.20
CA SER A 501 -18.52 -4.07 24.70
C SER A 501 -19.23 -2.97 25.49
N HIS A 502 -20.24 -3.31 26.30
CA HIS A 502 -20.95 -2.35 27.16
C HIS A 502 -20.52 -2.44 28.63
N THR A 503 -20.28 -3.67 29.12
CA THR A 503 -20.04 -3.90 30.55
C THR A 503 -18.57 -4.11 30.89
N GLY A 504 -17.72 -4.31 29.89
CA GLY A 504 -16.40 -4.90 30.08
C GLY A 504 -16.45 -6.39 30.45
N VAL A 505 -15.27 -7.00 30.51
CA VAL A 505 -15.06 -8.41 30.87
C VAL A 505 -13.68 -8.60 31.49
N THR A 506 -13.61 -9.41 32.54
CA THR A 506 -12.35 -9.74 33.21
C THR A 506 -11.85 -11.09 32.73
N VAL A 507 -10.59 -11.14 32.30
CA VAL A 507 -9.94 -12.31 31.71
C VAL A 507 -8.65 -12.62 32.45
N LYS A 508 -8.36 -13.90 32.65
CA LYS A 508 -7.02 -14.36 33.05
C LYS A 508 -6.17 -14.53 31.80
N CYS A 509 -5.14 -13.70 31.66
CA CYS A 509 -4.26 -13.60 30.50
C CYS A 509 -3.18 -14.69 30.49
N GLY A 510 -2.48 -14.82 29.37
CA GLY A 510 -1.39 -15.78 29.16
C GLY A 510 -0.17 -15.58 30.07
N ASP A 511 -0.06 -14.44 30.75
CA ASP A 511 0.95 -14.18 31.80
C ASP A 511 0.43 -14.47 33.22
N ASP A 512 -0.68 -15.20 33.32
CA ASP A 512 -1.41 -15.54 34.54
C ASP A 512 -1.99 -14.35 35.32
N LYS A 513 -1.90 -13.12 34.78
CA LYS A 513 -2.52 -11.94 35.39
C LYS A 513 -3.98 -11.81 34.98
N THR A 514 -4.77 -11.22 35.86
CA THR A 514 -6.17 -10.91 35.60
C THR A 514 -6.31 -9.46 35.17
N GLN A 515 -6.92 -9.22 34.01
CA GLN A 515 -7.14 -7.87 33.49
C GLN A 515 -8.56 -7.70 32.96
N SER A 516 -9.10 -6.49 33.09
CA SER A 516 -10.44 -6.14 32.63
C SER A 516 -10.37 -5.37 31.33
N PHE A 517 -11.12 -5.83 30.33
CA PHE A 517 -11.14 -5.28 28.99
C PHE A 517 -12.54 -4.90 28.54
N CYS A 518 -12.62 -3.89 27.67
CA CYS A 518 -13.83 -3.57 26.91
C CYS A 518 -13.55 -3.75 25.40
N PRO A 519 -14.07 -4.79 24.73
CA PRO A 519 -13.96 -4.96 23.29
C PRO A 519 -14.59 -3.78 22.54
N SER A 520 -13.83 -3.12 21.67
CA SER A 520 -14.30 -1.95 20.90
C SER A 520 -13.80 -2.01 19.46
N VAL A 521 -14.70 -1.98 18.48
CA VAL A 521 -14.34 -1.94 17.06
C VAL A 521 -13.97 -0.51 16.70
N VAL A 522 -12.67 -0.23 16.60
CA VAL A 522 -12.13 1.13 16.42
C VAL A 522 -11.71 1.44 15.00
N ILE A 523 -11.46 0.41 14.18
CA ILE A 523 -11.08 0.55 12.77
C ILE A 523 -11.87 -0.45 11.92
N LEU A 524 -12.61 0.08 10.95
CA LEU A 524 -13.20 -0.64 9.84
C LEU A 524 -12.37 -0.37 8.59
N SER A 525 -11.53 -1.33 8.21
CA SER A 525 -10.69 -1.28 7.03
C SER A 525 -11.48 -1.81 5.83
N SER A 526 -11.78 -0.94 4.87
CA SER A 526 -12.56 -1.28 3.67
C SER A 526 -12.42 -0.21 2.59
N ASP A 527 -12.68 -0.60 1.34
CA ASP A 527 -12.82 0.34 0.23
C ASP A 527 -14.21 0.98 0.21
N TYR A 528 -14.39 2.03 -0.59
CA TYR A 528 -15.56 2.90 -0.51
C TYR A 528 -16.92 2.18 -0.63
N GLU A 529 -17.01 1.20 -1.53
CA GLU A 529 -18.21 0.39 -1.74
C GLU A 529 -18.59 -0.38 -0.48
N GLU A 530 -17.61 -0.99 0.20
CA GLU A 530 -17.76 -1.75 1.43
C GLU A 530 -18.00 -0.79 2.61
N GLN A 531 -17.38 0.39 2.63
CA GLN A 531 -17.68 1.46 3.59
C GLN A 531 -19.15 1.90 3.51
N CYS A 532 -19.72 1.99 2.30
CA CYS A 532 -21.15 2.30 2.11
C CYS A 532 -22.06 1.16 2.60
N MET A 533 -21.60 -0.09 2.56
CA MET A 533 -22.32 -1.21 3.18
C MET A 533 -22.28 -1.07 4.70
N MET A 534 -21.09 -0.84 5.28
CA MET A 534 -20.88 -0.72 6.72
C MET A 534 -21.60 0.47 7.36
N SER A 535 -21.65 1.62 6.69
CA SER A 535 -22.30 2.86 7.18
C SER A 535 -23.75 3.03 6.74
N LEU A 536 -24.27 2.11 5.93
CA LEU A 536 -25.59 2.19 5.29
C LEU A 536 -25.80 3.40 4.38
N ILE A 537 -24.72 4.04 3.92
CA ILE A 537 -24.79 5.14 2.96
C ILE A 537 -25.15 4.62 1.57
N ARG A 538 -25.96 5.40 0.83
CA ARG A 538 -26.48 5.03 -0.49
C ARG A 538 -25.41 4.89 -1.59
N GLY A 539 -24.18 5.33 -1.32
CA GLY A 539 -23.10 5.39 -2.28
C GLY A 539 -23.19 6.62 -3.19
N PRO A 540 -22.61 6.58 -4.40
CA PRO A 540 -22.39 7.77 -5.23
C PRO A 540 -23.69 8.42 -5.74
N ASN A 541 -24.81 7.70 -5.67
CA ASN A 541 -26.13 8.19 -6.08
C ASN A 541 -26.92 8.86 -4.92
N GLY A 542 -26.36 8.91 -3.70
CA GLY A 542 -26.95 9.65 -2.59
C GLY A 542 -26.84 11.17 -2.75
N PHE A 543 -27.66 11.92 -2.01
CA PHE A 543 -27.47 13.37 -1.86
C PHE A 543 -26.20 13.72 -1.10
N PHE A 544 -25.81 12.88 -0.15
CA PHE A 544 -24.62 12.96 0.69
C PHE A 544 -23.82 11.65 0.56
N PRO A 545 -22.96 11.53 -0.46
CA PRO A 545 -22.34 10.25 -0.80
C PRO A 545 -21.03 9.96 -0.05
N CYS A 546 -20.51 10.90 0.76
CA CYS A 546 -19.40 10.61 1.66
C CYS A 546 -19.87 9.71 2.80
N THR A 547 -19.01 8.80 3.25
CA THR A 547 -19.30 7.88 4.35
C THR A 547 -19.03 8.48 5.74
N VAL A 548 -18.43 9.68 5.79
CA VAL A 548 -18.02 10.36 7.02
C VAL A 548 -18.80 11.65 7.27
N CYS A 549 -19.14 12.42 6.23
CA CYS A 549 -19.80 13.72 6.36
C CYS A 549 -20.95 13.95 5.38
N LEU A 550 -21.77 14.96 5.69
CA LEU A 550 -22.92 15.38 4.91
C LEU A 550 -22.55 16.32 3.75
N VAL A 551 -21.45 16.05 3.04
CA VAL A 551 -21.08 16.80 1.83
C VAL A 551 -22.09 16.54 0.70
N PRO A 552 -22.72 17.58 0.12
CA PRO A 552 -23.59 17.39 -1.03
C PRO A 552 -22.84 16.77 -2.21
N LYS A 553 -23.52 15.93 -2.99
CA LYS A 553 -22.94 15.31 -4.20
C LYS A 553 -22.34 16.31 -5.20
N THR A 554 -22.79 17.56 -5.19
CA THR A 554 -22.30 18.65 -6.04
C THR A 554 -21.03 19.32 -5.51
N GLU A 555 -20.68 19.11 -4.24
CA GLU A 555 -19.56 19.74 -3.54
C GLU A 555 -18.43 18.76 -3.20
N LEU A 556 -18.51 17.51 -3.68
CA LEU A 556 -17.51 16.46 -3.38
C LEU A 556 -16.07 16.85 -3.75
N SER A 557 -15.91 17.64 -4.80
CA SER A 557 -14.60 18.09 -5.26
C SER A 557 -14.10 19.35 -4.55
N ASN A 558 -14.93 19.97 -3.70
CA ASN A 558 -14.63 21.15 -2.92
C ASN A 558 -14.24 20.74 -1.50
N ILE A 559 -13.00 20.26 -1.37
CA ILE A 559 -12.43 19.80 -0.09
C ILE A 559 -12.11 20.93 0.89
N MET A 560 -12.28 22.19 0.45
CA MET A 560 -12.06 23.38 1.26
C MET A 560 -13.25 23.68 2.18
N LEU A 561 -14.42 23.11 1.90
CA LEU A 561 -15.60 23.26 2.72
C LEU A 561 -15.69 22.16 3.78
N ASP A 562 -16.12 22.56 4.98
CA ASP A 562 -16.46 21.63 6.05
C ASP A 562 -17.95 21.34 6.04
N PHE A 563 -18.29 20.07 6.30
CA PHE A 563 -19.67 19.61 6.40
C PHE A 563 -19.83 18.81 7.70
N PRO A 564 -21.02 18.85 8.32
CA PRO A 564 -21.28 18.08 9.53
C PRO A 564 -21.03 16.59 9.31
N ARG A 565 -20.49 15.91 10.32
CA ARG A 565 -20.23 14.48 10.28
C ARG A 565 -21.52 13.68 10.44
N HIS A 566 -21.55 12.49 9.85
CA HIS A 566 -22.51 11.46 10.24
C HIS A 566 -22.21 10.99 11.67
N THR A 567 -23.24 10.68 12.44
CA THR A 567 -23.13 10.09 13.78
C THR A 567 -24.07 8.90 13.90
N ALA A 568 -23.70 7.91 14.72
CA ALA A 568 -24.57 6.77 14.99
C ALA A 568 -25.93 7.22 15.56
N GLU A 569 -25.92 8.19 16.49
CA GLU A 569 -27.13 8.71 17.11
C GLU A 569 -28.03 9.39 16.08
N GLY A 570 -27.46 10.22 15.19
CA GLY A 570 -28.21 10.91 14.14
C GLY A 570 -28.83 9.93 13.15
N ALA A 571 -28.06 8.93 12.72
CA ALA A 571 -28.57 7.89 11.83
C ALA A 571 -29.70 7.07 12.47
N GLN A 572 -29.58 6.74 13.77
CA GLN A 572 -30.63 6.03 14.50
C GLN A 572 -31.91 6.87 14.64
N GLN A 573 -31.79 8.17 14.92
CA GLN A 573 -32.94 9.08 14.99
C GLN A 573 -33.68 9.17 13.66
N ILE A 574 -32.95 9.32 12.55
CA ILE A 574 -33.53 9.36 11.20
C ILE A 574 -34.22 8.04 10.87
N LEU A 575 -33.65 6.90 11.29
CA LEU A 575 -34.27 5.60 11.07
C LEU A 575 -35.58 5.45 11.86
N VAL A 576 -35.63 5.93 13.10
CA VAL A 576 -36.86 5.97 13.92
C VAL A 576 -37.92 6.86 13.28
N GLU A 577 -37.54 8.05 12.81
CA GLU A 577 -38.44 8.96 12.08
C GLU A 577 -38.99 8.31 10.80
N ALA A 578 -38.13 7.63 10.05
CA ALA A 578 -38.53 6.88 8.86
C ALA A 578 -39.50 5.75 9.25
N HIS A 579 -39.22 4.96 10.28
CA HIS A 579 -40.10 3.86 10.71
C HIS A 579 -41.44 4.32 11.29
N ALA A 580 -41.55 5.58 11.72
CA ALA A 580 -42.81 6.18 12.12
C ALA A 580 -43.76 6.50 10.94
N GLN A 581 -43.28 6.50 9.69
CA GLN A 581 -44.15 6.75 8.53
C GLN A 581 -44.97 5.51 8.16
N GLU A 582 -46.23 5.74 7.77
CA GLU A 582 -47.19 4.68 7.45
C GLU A 582 -46.82 3.90 6.19
N THR A 583 -46.35 4.58 5.14
CA THR A 583 -46.09 3.96 3.84
C THR A 583 -44.60 3.79 3.58
N ALA A 584 -44.22 2.68 2.91
CA ALA A 584 -42.82 2.43 2.51
C ALA A 584 -42.24 3.54 1.61
N LYS A 585 -43.10 4.24 0.85
CA LYS A 585 -42.70 5.36 0.00
C LYS A 585 -42.26 6.56 0.85
N ASP A 586 -43.00 6.88 1.90
CA ASP A 586 -42.69 8.01 2.78
C ASP A 586 -41.47 7.70 3.67
N ARG A 587 -41.34 6.46 4.15
CA ARG A 587 -40.11 5.98 4.82
C ARG A 587 -38.88 6.19 3.94
N GLU A 588 -38.98 5.73 2.69
CA GLU A 588 -37.91 5.87 1.72
C GLU A 588 -37.60 7.35 1.48
N ALA A 589 -38.60 8.23 1.33
CA ALA A 589 -38.41 9.66 1.15
C ALA A 589 -37.60 10.32 2.27
N VAL A 590 -37.87 10.01 3.54
CA VAL A 590 -37.09 10.48 4.70
C VAL A 590 -35.63 10.01 4.59
N LEU A 591 -35.42 8.71 4.36
CA LEU A 591 -34.08 8.13 4.27
C LEU A 591 -33.28 8.63 3.06
N GLN A 592 -33.94 8.94 1.93
CA GLN A 592 -33.26 9.49 0.75
C GLN A 592 -32.61 10.82 1.08
N GLN A 593 -33.32 11.70 1.81
CA GLN A 593 -32.82 13.04 2.16
C GLN A 593 -31.48 12.98 2.86
N TRP A 594 -31.25 11.98 3.71
CA TRP A 594 -30.02 11.80 4.47
C TRP A 594 -29.05 10.77 3.87
N SER A 595 -29.35 10.27 2.67
CA SER A 595 -28.58 9.23 1.98
C SER A 595 -28.41 7.92 2.76
N LEU A 596 -29.35 7.64 3.66
CA LEU A 596 -29.39 6.43 4.47
C LEU A 596 -30.22 5.33 3.80
N ARG A 597 -29.99 4.10 4.24
CA ARG A 597 -30.71 2.89 3.80
C ARG A 597 -31.56 2.37 4.95
N ASP A 598 -32.71 1.80 4.60
CA ASP A 598 -33.69 1.26 5.55
C ASP A 598 -33.25 -0.09 6.12
N VAL A 599 -32.21 -0.08 6.96
CA VAL A 599 -31.62 -1.27 7.60
C VAL A 599 -31.11 -0.89 8.99
N GLN A 600 -31.27 -1.77 9.99
CA GLN A 600 -30.65 -1.57 11.31
C GLN A 600 -29.16 -1.94 11.26
N ASN A 601 -28.29 -1.00 11.62
CA ASN A 601 -26.84 -1.19 11.58
C ASN A 601 -26.36 -2.07 12.75
N ALA A 602 -25.67 -3.17 12.44
CA ALA A 602 -25.14 -4.11 13.42
C ALA A 602 -24.07 -3.53 14.37
N PHE A 603 -23.26 -2.55 13.92
CA PHE A 603 -22.20 -1.97 14.75
C PHE A 603 -22.74 -1.03 15.81
N MET A 604 -23.89 -0.38 15.55
CA MET A 604 -24.56 0.52 16.50
C MET A 604 -25.15 -0.22 17.71
N GLU A 605 -25.14 -1.56 17.70
CA GLU A 605 -25.56 -2.39 18.82
C GLU A 605 -24.43 -2.67 19.84
N LEU A 606 -23.18 -2.36 19.47
CA LEU A 606 -22.00 -2.50 20.30
C LEU A 606 -21.70 -1.20 21.06
N GLY A 607 -21.12 -1.31 22.25
CA GLY A 607 -20.56 -0.17 22.95
C GLY A 607 -19.29 0.32 22.26
N HIS A 608 -19.06 1.63 22.28
CA HIS A 608 -17.82 2.27 21.84
C HIS A 608 -17.37 1.92 20.39
N SER A 609 -18.30 1.57 19.50
CA SER A 609 -18.03 1.06 18.14
C SER A 609 -18.87 1.75 17.06
N ASP A 610 -18.98 3.09 17.13
CA ASP A 610 -19.70 3.89 16.12
C ASP A 610 -19.10 3.62 14.72
N PRO A 611 -19.89 3.12 13.74
CA PRO A 611 -19.38 2.80 12.41
C PRO A 611 -18.82 4.02 11.67
N TYR A 612 -19.37 5.23 11.86
CA TYR A 612 -18.89 6.44 11.18
C TYR A 612 -17.54 6.91 11.73
N LEU A 613 -17.27 6.65 13.01
CA LEU A 613 -15.96 6.90 13.61
C LEU A 613 -14.97 5.77 13.31
N ALA A 614 -15.42 4.53 13.23
CA ALA A 614 -14.56 3.38 12.96
C ALA A 614 -14.10 3.31 11.49
N LEU A 615 -14.92 3.76 10.54
CA LEU A 615 -14.56 3.85 9.13
C LEU A 615 -13.32 4.70 8.92
N SER A 616 -12.38 4.19 8.13
CA SER A 616 -11.07 4.84 7.94
C SER A 616 -10.75 5.14 6.48
N PHE A 617 -9.93 6.18 6.28
CA PHE A 617 -9.30 6.47 5.01
C PHE A 617 -8.39 5.32 4.57
N ASP A 618 -8.54 4.90 3.31
CA ASP A 618 -7.74 3.86 2.68
C ASP A 618 -6.95 4.44 1.51
N THR A 619 -5.65 4.66 1.71
CA THR A 619 -4.74 5.23 0.71
C THR A 619 -4.75 4.43 -0.59
N LEU A 620 -4.78 3.10 -0.54
CA LEU A 620 -4.68 2.28 -1.74
C LEU A 620 -5.84 2.53 -2.71
N HIS A 621 -7.09 2.42 -2.23
CA HIS A 621 -8.27 2.55 -3.07
C HIS A 621 -8.68 3.99 -3.30
N ALA A 622 -8.39 4.92 -2.36
CA ALA A 622 -8.68 6.34 -2.52
C ALA A 622 -7.66 7.04 -3.42
N PHE A 623 -6.36 6.79 -3.23
CA PHE A 623 -5.28 7.46 -3.95
C PHE A 623 -4.77 6.64 -5.12
N HIS A 624 -4.01 5.56 -4.87
CA HIS A 624 -3.20 4.94 -5.92
C HIS A 624 -4.04 4.29 -7.02
N LEU A 625 -5.07 3.54 -6.64
CA LEU A 625 -6.05 2.99 -7.57
C LEU A 625 -7.14 4.02 -7.92
N GLY A 626 -7.61 4.78 -6.93
CA GLY A 626 -8.69 5.77 -7.06
C GLY A 626 -8.28 7.01 -7.83
N LEU A 627 -7.98 8.09 -7.11
CA LEU A 627 -7.73 9.43 -7.64
C LEU A 627 -6.63 9.43 -8.72
N TRP A 628 -5.53 8.72 -8.51
CA TRP A 628 -4.51 8.55 -9.54
C TRP A 628 -4.96 7.59 -10.64
N GLY A 629 -5.15 6.30 -10.31
CA GLY A 629 -5.32 5.22 -11.29
C GLY A 629 -6.56 5.37 -12.19
N HIS A 630 -7.70 5.78 -11.62
CA HIS A 630 -8.96 5.94 -12.34
C HIS A 630 -9.21 7.35 -12.88
N HIS A 631 -8.59 8.39 -12.30
CA HIS A 631 -8.93 9.78 -12.65
C HIS A 631 -7.78 10.55 -13.29
N ILE A 632 -6.67 10.77 -12.59
CA ILE A 632 -5.56 11.61 -13.07
C ILE A 632 -4.78 10.90 -14.20
N TRP A 633 -4.43 9.63 -14.01
CA TRP A 633 -3.61 8.88 -14.98
C TRP A 633 -4.29 8.68 -16.34
N PRO A 634 -5.58 8.29 -16.44
CA PRO A 634 -6.27 8.19 -17.73
C PRO A 634 -6.36 9.54 -18.46
N LEU A 635 -6.62 10.62 -17.71
CA LEU A 635 -6.68 11.98 -18.24
C LEU A 635 -5.34 12.39 -18.85
N LEU A 636 -4.25 12.30 -18.07
CA LEU A 636 -2.89 12.62 -18.54
C LEU A 636 -2.45 11.76 -19.73
N LYS A 637 -2.77 10.45 -19.72
CA LYS A 637 -2.51 9.55 -20.85
C LYS A 637 -3.22 10.02 -22.12
N ALA A 638 -4.48 10.38 -22.01
CA ALA A 638 -5.27 10.82 -23.16
C ALA A 638 -4.76 12.16 -23.69
N CYS A 639 -4.37 13.10 -22.82
CA CYS A 639 -3.71 14.34 -23.22
C CYS A 639 -2.42 14.06 -24.02
N LEU A 640 -1.50 13.25 -23.49
CA LEU A 640 -0.24 12.93 -24.17
C LEU A 640 -0.44 12.21 -25.51
N LYS A 641 -1.44 11.32 -25.60
CA LYS A 641 -1.82 10.65 -26.86
C LYS A 641 -2.42 11.61 -27.87
N GLY A 642 -3.18 12.61 -27.41
CA GLY A 642 -3.73 13.67 -28.24
C GLY A 642 -2.66 14.59 -28.82
N MET A 643 -1.52 14.75 -28.14
CA MET A 643 -0.41 15.58 -28.64
C MET A 643 0.33 14.94 -29.84
N SER A 644 0.92 13.74 -29.67
CA SER A 644 1.47 12.96 -30.79
C SER A 644 1.95 11.56 -30.36
N ASN A 645 2.06 10.64 -31.33
CA ASN A 645 2.68 9.32 -31.09
C ASN A 645 4.17 9.41 -30.71
N ASP A 646 4.88 10.44 -31.16
CA ASP A 646 6.30 10.60 -30.84
C ASP A 646 6.51 11.08 -29.40
N ILE A 647 5.61 11.92 -28.87
CA ILE A 647 5.57 12.25 -27.44
C ILE A 647 5.34 11.00 -26.59
N VAL A 648 4.41 10.12 -26.99
CA VAL A 648 4.17 8.85 -26.28
C VAL A 648 5.44 7.98 -26.24
N LYS A 649 6.15 7.84 -27.36
CA LYS A 649 7.45 7.13 -27.40
C LYS A 649 8.51 7.82 -26.55
N LYS A 650 8.54 9.16 -26.55
CA LYS A 650 9.48 9.97 -25.76
C LYS A 650 9.28 9.71 -24.27
N VAL A 651 8.03 9.71 -23.79
CA VAL A 651 7.71 9.40 -22.38
C VAL A 651 8.14 7.97 -22.00
N ASP A 652 7.81 6.97 -22.82
CA ASP A 652 8.26 5.58 -22.57
C ASP A 652 9.79 5.47 -22.54
N SER A 653 10.50 6.15 -23.44
CA SER A 653 11.96 6.19 -23.46
C SER A 653 12.53 6.82 -22.19
N ARG A 654 11.92 7.89 -21.68
CA ARG A 654 12.34 8.58 -20.47
C ARG A 654 12.16 7.73 -19.21
N TYR A 655 11.02 7.07 -19.08
CA TYR A 655 10.80 6.08 -18.03
C TYR A 655 11.85 4.97 -18.07
N ASN A 656 12.21 4.48 -19.26
CA ASN A 656 13.24 3.46 -19.40
C ASN A 656 14.65 3.97 -19.05
N SER A 657 14.92 5.27 -19.20
CA SER A 657 16.19 5.90 -18.84
C SER A 657 16.29 6.36 -17.39
N MET A 658 15.21 6.26 -16.60
CA MET A 658 15.23 6.65 -15.20
C MET A 658 16.32 5.89 -14.44
N PRO A 659 17.09 6.55 -13.55
CA PRO A 659 18.07 5.87 -12.72
C PRO A 659 17.39 4.82 -11.85
N ARG A 660 18.07 3.70 -11.64
CA ARG A 660 17.58 2.63 -10.76
C ARG A 660 17.81 3.04 -9.31
N TRP A 661 16.77 2.92 -8.49
CA TRP A 661 16.84 3.20 -7.06
C TRP A 661 16.21 2.07 -6.25
N ARG A 662 16.69 1.84 -5.02
CA ARG A 662 16.11 0.84 -4.13
C ARG A 662 14.69 1.29 -3.75
N GLY A 663 13.75 0.34 -3.68
CA GLY A 663 12.35 0.66 -3.38
C GLY A 663 11.57 1.29 -4.55
N LEU A 664 12.21 1.86 -5.56
CA LEU A 664 11.56 2.42 -6.74
C LEU A 664 11.53 1.41 -7.91
N LYS A 665 10.40 1.33 -8.61
CA LYS A 665 10.22 0.34 -9.70
C LYS A 665 10.67 0.92 -11.03
N HIS A 666 11.46 0.15 -11.77
CA HIS A 666 11.88 0.50 -13.13
C HIS A 666 10.81 0.12 -14.15
N PHE A 667 10.47 1.04 -15.06
CA PHE A 667 9.48 0.81 -16.13
C PHE A 667 10.13 0.97 -17.51
N LYS A 668 10.13 -0.09 -18.32
CA LYS A 668 10.60 0.00 -19.70
C LYS A 668 9.65 0.79 -20.61
N LYS A 669 8.34 0.67 -20.34
CA LYS A 669 7.24 1.36 -21.02
C LYS A 669 6.09 1.53 -20.02
N VAL A 670 5.41 2.66 -20.07
CA VAL A 670 4.35 3.03 -19.13
C VAL A 670 3.05 3.38 -19.86
N MET A 671 3.14 3.98 -21.06
CA MET A 671 1.97 4.48 -21.80
C MET A 671 1.07 3.36 -22.34
N GLY A 672 1.62 2.14 -22.47
CA GLY A 672 0.91 0.93 -22.86
C GLY A 672 0.30 0.11 -21.71
N ILE A 673 0.46 0.54 -20.45
CA ILE A 673 -0.06 -0.20 -19.29
C ILE A 673 -1.58 0.03 -19.18
N THR A 674 -2.35 -1.04 -19.39
CA THR A 674 -3.82 -1.06 -19.29
C THR A 674 -4.32 -1.60 -17.96
N PHE A 675 -3.61 -2.55 -17.35
CA PHE A 675 -3.90 -3.11 -16.02
C PHE A 675 -2.65 -3.13 -15.17
N THR A 676 -2.74 -2.58 -13.96
CA THR A 676 -1.64 -2.55 -13.01
C THR A 676 -2.18 -2.48 -11.58
N ASP A 677 -1.42 -2.99 -10.61
CA ASP A 677 -1.75 -2.92 -9.19
C ASP A 677 -1.44 -1.53 -8.61
N GLY A 678 -2.01 -1.22 -7.43
CA GLY A 678 -1.88 0.09 -6.79
C GLY A 678 -0.44 0.47 -6.47
N GLY A 679 0.38 -0.48 -6.02
CA GLY A 679 1.80 -0.23 -5.73
C GLY A 679 2.58 0.21 -6.98
N LYS A 680 2.35 -0.41 -8.13
CA LYS A 680 2.91 0.08 -9.40
C LYS A 680 2.38 1.47 -9.77
N HIS A 681 1.09 1.73 -9.54
CA HIS A 681 0.49 3.04 -9.80
C HIS A 681 1.17 4.16 -8.99
N ALA A 682 1.46 3.92 -7.71
CA ALA A 682 2.19 4.84 -6.85
C ALA A 682 3.62 5.13 -7.37
N HIS A 683 4.30 4.12 -7.91
CA HIS A 683 5.65 4.34 -8.47
C HIS A 683 5.60 5.08 -9.81
N ILE A 684 4.54 4.88 -10.61
CA ILE A 684 4.34 5.63 -11.85
C ILE A 684 4.07 7.10 -11.53
N SER A 685 3.19 7.42 -10.57
CA SER A 685 2.84 8.81 -10.25
C SER A 685 4.07 9.61 -9.80
N ARG A 686 4.91 9.04 -8.93
CA ARG A 686 6.17 9.64 -8.45
C ARG A 686 7.15 10.00 -9.57
N LEU A 687 7.18 9.20 -10.64
CA LEU A 687 8.08 9.42 -11.79
C LEU A 687 7.48 10.33 -12.87
N PHE A 688 6.16 10.50 -12.90
CA PHE A 688 5.47 11.15 -14.01
C PHE A 688 5.90 12.61 -14.20
N LEU A 689 5.95 13.39 -13.12
CA LEU A 689 6.37 14.80 -13.17
C LEU A 689 7.76 14.95 -13.82
N PHE A 690 8.73 14.15 -13.38
CA PHE A 690 10.09 14.17 -13.91
C PHE A 690 10.18 13.73 -15.37
N ALA A 691 9.28 12.85 -15.84
CA ALA A 691 9.28 12.38 -17.22
C ALA A 691 8.64 13.38 -18.20
N THR A 692 7.78 14.29 -17.74
CA THR A 692 6.90 15.08 -18.61
C THR A 692 6.99 16.60 -18.46
N HIS A 693 7.73 17.14 -17.48
CA HIS A 693 7.73 18.58 -17.15
C HIS A 693 8.17 19.53 -18.28
N ASP A 694 8.93 19.07 -19.28
CA ASP A 694 9.31 19.84 -20.48
C ASP A 694 8.40 19.57 -21.69
N ILE A 695 7.56 18.53 -21.62
CA ILE A 695 6.56 18.21 -22.64
C ILE A 695 5.27 19.00 -22.35
N ILE A 696 4.82 18.94 -21.10
CA ILE A 696 3.64 19.64 -20.60
C ILE A 696 4.14 20.91 -19.92
N THR A 697 3.98 22.04 -20.60
CA THR A 697 4.38 23.36 -20.12
C THR A 697 3.19 24.29 -20.20
N GLU A 698 3.25 25.42 -19.48
CA GLU A 698 2.24 26.48 -19.57
C GLU A 698 1.97 26.92 -21.02
N ALA A 699 3.01 26.95 -21.86
CA ALA A 699 2.88 27.32 -23.26
C ALA A 699 2.32 26.21 -24.16
N SER A 700 2.67 24.94 -23.89
CA SER A 700 2.27 23.82 -24.76
C SER A 700 0.91 23.23 -24.39
N ALA A 701 0.53 23.26 -23.12
CA ALA A 701 -0.70 22.67 -22.61
C ALA A 701 -1.11 23.32 -21.26
N PRO A 702 -1.58 24.58 -21.26
CA PRO A 702 -1.82 25.36 -20.04
C PRO A 702 -2.77 24.67 -19.05
N VAL A 703 -3.90 24.13 -19.52
CA VAL A 703 -4.85 23.41 -18.66
C VAL A 703 -4.23 22.14 -18.05
N VAL A 704 -3.44 21.39 -18.82
CA VAL A 704 -2.79 20.16 -18.34
C VAL A 704 -1.59 20.49 -17.44
N TYR A 705 -0.97 21.65 -17.61
CA TYR A 705 0.07 22.16 -16.73
C TYR A 705 -0.46 22.43 -15.31
N GLU A 706 -1.65 23.03 -15.18
CA GLU A 706 -2.30 23.19 -13.87
C GLU A 706 -2.61 21.83 -13.20
N LEU A 707 -2.91 20.80 -14.00
CA LEU A 707 -3.06 19.43 -13.50
C LEU A 707 -1.75 18.82 -13.02
N LEU A 708 -0.60 19.18 -13.61
CA LEU A 708 0.71 18.76 -13.09
C LEU A 708 1.02 19.41 -11.74
N HIS A 709 0.62 20.67 -11.56
CA HIS A 709 0.75 21.36 -10.29
C HIS A 709 -0.12 20.70 -9.21
N ALA A 710 -1.37 20.35 -9.55
CA ALA A 710 -2.23 19.54 -8.68
C ALA A 710 -1.63 18.15 -8.39
N LEU A 711 -1.01 17.50 -9.39
CA LEU A 711 -0.32 16.22 -9.20
C LEU A 711 0.86 16.34 -8.22
N ARG A 712 1.62 17.43 -8.26
CA ARG A 712 2.70 17.70 -7.31
C ARG A 712 2.16 17.75 -5.88
N LEU A 713 1.11 18.52 -5.64
CA LEU A 713 0.50 18.65 -4.32
C LEU A 713 -0.16 17.34 -3.85
N TYR A 714 -0.77 16.59 -4.77
CA TYR A 714 -1.27 15.24 -4.49
C TYR A 714 -0.15 14.29 -4.03
N LEU A 715 1.03 14.34 -4.64
CA LEU A 715 2.16 13.49 -4.26
C LEU A 715 2.75 13.89 -2.89
N GLU A 716 2.81 15.18 -2.59
CA GLU A 716 3.18 15.65 -1.24
C GLU A 716 2.16 15.20 -0.20
N LEU A 717 0.86 15.30 -0.51
CA LEU A 717 -0.22 14.85 0.35
C LEU A 717 -0.16 13.32 0.58
N ASP A 718 0.12 12.54 -0.46
CA ASP A 718 0.34 11.08 -0.36
C ASP A 718 1.53 10.77 0.56
N ILE A 719 2.63 11.54 0.51
CA ILE A 719 3.76 11.35 1.43
C ILE A 719 3.35 11.65 2.88
N TYR A 720 2.69 12.79 3.13
CA TYR A 720 2.26 13.16 4.47
C TYR A 720 1.29 12.13 5.07
N ILE A 721 0.25 11.73 4.36
CA ILE A 721 -0.73 10.76 4.88
C ILE A 721 -0.09 9.41 5.25
N ASN A 722 0.97 9.00 4.53
CA ASN A 722 1.63 7.72 4.73
C ASN A 722 2.90 7.80 5.60
N LEU A 723 3.12 8.89 6.35
CA LEU A 723 4.19 8.91 7.34
C LEU A 723 3.92 7.80 8.40
N PRO A 724 4.93 7.00 8.77
CA PRO A 724 4.82 5.97 9.79
C PRO A 724 4.72 6.54 11.22
N LEU A 725 4.93 7.84 11.38
CA LEU A 725 4.80 8.60 12.62
C LEU A 725 4.38 10.03 12.27
N HIS A 726 3.49 10.61 13.08
CA HIS A 726 3.04 11.98 12.93
C HIS A 726 3.25 12.79 14.21
N THR A 727 3.95 13.91 14.11
CA THR A 727 3.91 14.98 15.13
C THR A 727 2.82 16.00 14.80
N ASP A 728 2.43 16.83 15.76
CA ASP A 728 1.51 17.97 15.52
C ASP A 728 2.00 18.88 14.38
N VAL A 729 3.33 19.04 14.23
CA VAL A 729 3.93 19.81 13.12
C VAL A 729 3.67 19.13 11.78
N THR A 730 3.95 17.82 11.66
CA THR A 730 3.72 17.10 10.40
C THR A 730 2.23 17.00 10.03
N LEU A 731 1.33 16.98 11.03
CA LEU A 731 -0.11 17.03 10.81
C LEU A 731 -0.53 18.38 10.23
N ALA A 732 -0.08 19.48 10.85
CA ALA A 732 -0.37 20.83 10.37
C ALA A 732 0.20 21.07 8.95
N ASP A 733 1.41 20.58 8.68
CA ASP A 733 2.00 20.61 7.35
C ASP A 733 1.16 19.83 6.32
N GLY A 734 0.73 18.62 6.67
CA GLY A 734 -0.09 17.78 5.80
C GLY A 734 -1.45 18.43 5.49
N GLU A 735 -2.09 19.03 6.49
CA GLU A 735 -3.33 19.80 6.33
C GLU A 735 -3.13 21.04 5.45
N ASN A 736 -1.99 21.72 5.57
CA ASN A 736 -1.64 22.82 4.69
C ASN A 736 -1.50 22.36 3.23
N ILE A 737 -0.85 21.23 2.98
CA ILE A 737 -0.77 20.64 1.64
C ILE A 737 -2.15 20.26 1.10
N GLN A 738 -3.02 19.72 1.96
CA GLN A 738 -4.41 19.41 1.58
C GLN A 738 -5.18 20.67 1.14
N VAL A 739 -5.05 21.77 1.88
CA VAL A 739 -5.63 23.07 1.51
C VAL A 739 -5.10 23.53 0.15
N ARG A 740 -3.78 23.54 -0.03
CA ARG A 740 -3.14 23.95 -1.28
C ARG A 740 -3.57 23.06 -2.46
N PHE A 741 -3.72 21.76 -2.24
CA PHE A 741 -4.23 20.85 -3.25
C PHE A 741 -5.67 21.22 -3.66
N GLY A 742 -6.54 21.55 -2.70
CA GLY A 742 -7.89 22.02 -2.96
C GLY A 742 -7.93 23.29 -3.79
N GLU A 743 -7.15 24.30 -3.41
CA GLU A 743 -6.99 25.56 -4.15
C GLU A 743 -6.51 25.33 -5.58
N GLN A 744 -5.47 24.51 -5.76
CA GLN A 744 -4.92 24.22 -7.08
C GLN A 744 -5.90 23.41 -7.95
N MET A 745 -6.74 22.57 -7.35
CA MET A 745 -7.81 21.88 -8.07
C MET A 745 -8.89 22.85 -8.55
N GLU A 746 -9.20 23.92 -7.81
CA GLU A 746 -10.10 24.97 -8.29
C GLU A 746 -9.49 25.75 -9.45
N VAL A 747 -8.20 26.09 -9.38
CA VAL A 747 -7.46 26.71 -10.51
C VAL A 747 -7.54 25.83 -11.76
N TYR A 748 -7.26 24.53 -11.61
CA TYR A 748 -7.38 23.58 -12.72
C TYR A 748 -8.81 23.52 -13.28
N LYS A 749 -9.85 23.46 -12.43
CA LYS A 749 -11.25 23.41 -12.86
C LYS A 749 -11.65 24.67 -13.62
N GLN A 750 -11.24 25.85 -13.16
CA GLN A 750 -11.50 27.11 -13.84
C GLN A 750 -10.83 27.14 -15.22
N ALA A 751 -9.57 26.70 -15.32
CA ALA A 751 -8.87 26.58 -16.60
C ALA A 751 -9.56 25.56 -17.54
N ALA A 752 -10.03 24.44 -16.99
CA ALA A 752 -10.74 23.41 -17.74
C ALA A 752 -12.13 23.87 -18.22
N GLN A 753 -12.85 24.72 -17.50
CA GLN A 753 -14.14 25.24 -18.01
C GLN A 753 -14.03 25.97 -19.35
N VAL A 754 -12.85 26.53 -19.65
CA VAL A 754 -12.56 27.23 -20.91
C VAL A 754 -12.16 26.26 -22.02
N ASP A 755 -11.39 25.21 -21.71
CA ASP A 755 -10.77 24.31 -22.69
C ASP A 755 -10.52 22.90 -22.11
N ASP A 756 -11.56 22.25 -21.55
CA ASP A 756 -11.44 20.90 -20.99
C ASP A 756 -11.34 19.89 -22.14
N PRO A 757 -10.20 19.18 -22.29
CA PRO A 757 -10.05 18.21 -23.36
C PRO A 757 -11.02 17.03 -23.25
N GLN A 758 -11.65 16.80 -22.09
CA GLN A 758 -12.44 15.59 -21.78
C GLN A 758 -13.75 15.80 -21.00
N GLY A 759 -14.08 17.02 -20.55
CA GLY A 759 -15.31 17.32 -19.80
C GLY A 759 -15.43 16.57 -18.47
N LYS A 760 -14.34 16.44 -17.71
CA LYS A 760 -14.25 15.57 -16.54
C LYS A 760 -14.95 16.18 -15.32
N ASN A 761 -15.97 15.48 -14.81
CA ASN A 761 -16.56 15.80 -13.52
C ASN A 761 -15.69 15.27 -12.36
N TRP A 762 -15.28 16.16 -11.45
CA TRP A 762 -14.47 15.82 -10.27
C TRP A 762 -15.27 15.51 -9.01
N ASN A 763 -16.60 15.66 -9.04
CA ASN A 763 -17.47 15.36 -7.91
C ASN A 763 -17.71 13.85 -7.78
N PHE A 764 -16.74 13.16 -7.18
CA PHE A 764 -16.83 11.74 -6.83
C PHE A 764 -16.28 11.47 -5.42
N PRO A 765 -16.77 10.45 -4.69
CA PRO A 765 -16.46 10.26 -3.27
C PRO A 765 -14.97 10.17 -2.94
N LYS A 766 -14.18 9.48 -3.79
CA LYS A 766 -12.73 9.36 -3.61
C LYS A 766 -11.99 10.71 -3.71
N MET A 767 -12.53 11.68 -4.45
CA MET A 767 -12.03 13.06 -4.48
C MET A 767 -12.22 13.75 -3.12
N HIS A 768 -13.29 13.44 -2.40
CA HIS A 768 -13.56 14.06 -1.10
C HIS A 768 -12.85 13.35 0.06
N SER A 769 -12.74 12.02 -0.01
CA SER A 769 -12.37 11.16 1.12
C SER A 769 -11.12 11.57 1.90
N HIS A 770 -10.11 12.16 1.23
CA HIS A 770 -8.88 12.58 1.89
C HIS A 770 -9.06 13.77 2.83
N LYS A 771 -10.17 14.53 2.74
CA LYS A 771 -10.61 15.54 3.72
C LYS A 771 -10.60 15.00 5.16
N HIS A 772 -10.78 13.69 5.33
CA HIS A 772 -10.86 13.05 6.64
C HIS A 772 -9.58 12.32 7.04
N ALA A 773 -8.52 12.33 6.22
CA ALA A 773 -7.33 11.52 6.46
C ALA A 773 -6.58 11.92 7.74
N PHE A 774 -6.37 13.22 7.98
CA PHE A 774 -5.66 13.70 9.18
C PHE A 774 -6.50 13.58 10.46
N ASP A 775 -7.82 13.70 10.35
CA ASP A 775 -8.72 13.41 11.46
C ASP A 775 -8.65 11.94 11.85
N ASP A 776 -8.62 11.04 10.87
CA ASP A 776 -8.40 9.61 11.11
C ASP A 776 -7.04 9.34 11.74
N ILE A 777 -5.99 10.04 11.30
CA ILE A 777 -4.65 9.88 11.88
C ILE A 777 -4.64 10.25 13.37
N ARG A 778 -5.23 11.39 13.72
CA ARG A 778 -5.37 11.80 15.13
C ARG A 778 -6.21 10.82 15.94
N ALA A 779 -7.26 10.26 15.33
CA ALA A 779 -8.16 9.33 16.01
C ALA A 779 -7.52 7.96 16.23
N LYS A 780 -6.76 7.43 15.26
CA LYS A 780 -6.42 5.99 15.14
C LYS A 780 -4.92 5.71 15.00
N GLY A 781 -4.08 6.73 15.14
CA GLY A 781 -2.66 6.64 14.81
C GLY A 781 -2.43 6.68 13.29
N VAL A 782 -1.25 6.29 12.82
CA VAL A 782 -0.86 6.49 11.41
C VAL A 782 -1.67 5.63 10.42
N ALA A 783 -1.78 6.07 9.16
CA ALA A 783 -2.61 5.43 8.13
C ALA A 783 -2.32 3.94 7.90
N ARG A 784 -1.09 3.48 8.17
CA ARG A 784 -0.70 2.05 8.08
C ARG A 784 -1.58 1.14 8.96
N ASN A 785 -2.26 1.70 9.96
CA ASN A 785 -3.15 0.98 10.87
C ASN A 785 -4.51 0.65 10.23
N SER A 786 -4.92 1.39 9.19
CA SER A 786 -6.25 1.27 8.58
C SER A 786 -6.25 0.89 7.10
N VAL A 787 -5.12 1.00 6.40
CA VAL A 787 -5.01 0.63 4.98
C VAL A 787 -5.33 -0.84 4.72
N THR A 788 -5.88 -1.10 3.54
CA THR A 788 -6.31 -2.43 3.10
C THR A 788 -5.17 -3.32 2.58
N ASN A 789 -3.99 -2.76 2.28
CA ASN A 789 -2.87 -3.50 1.66
C ASN A 789 -2.49 -4.80 2.39
N PRO A 790 -2.35 -4.84 3.73
CA PRO A 790 -2.02 -6.07 4.43
C PRO A 790 -3.09 -7.14 4.22
N ASN A 791 -4.37 -6.75 4.18
CA ASN A 791 -5.49 -7.66 3.99
C ASN A 791 -5.61 -8.12 2.53
N GLU A 792 -5.29 -7.25 1.56
CA GLU A 792 -5.26 -7.63 0.14
C GLU A 792 -4.14 -8.62 -0.19
N ALA A 793 -3.00 -8.51 0.50
CA ALA A 793 -1.89 -9.42 0.31
C ALA A 793 -2.29 -10.87 0.60
N GLU A 794 -3.19 -11.08 1.58
CA GLU A 794 -3.77 -12.38 1.92
C GLU A 794 -4.59 -12.97 0.77
N HIS A 795 -5.19 -12.15 -0.12
CA HIS A 795 -5.94 -12.67 -1.29
C HIS A 795 -5.06 -13.37 -2.34
N LYS A 796 -3.77 -13.02 -2.46
CA LYS A 796 -2.88 -13.53 -3.52
C LYS A 796 -2.53 -15.02 -3.33
N PRO A 797 -2.12 -15.49 -2.14
CA PRO A 797 -2.02 -16.91 -1.82
C PRO A 797 -3.30 -17.66 -2.16
N PHE A 798 -4.47 -17.16 -1.73
CA PHE A 798 -5.75 -17.81 -1.98
C PHE A 798 -6.10 -17.93 -3.48
N LYS A 799 -5.80 -16.94 -4.32
CA LYS A 799 -6.04 -17.05 -5.78
C LYS A 799 -5.14 -18.09 -6.46
N LYS A 800 -3.88 -18.18 -6.05
CA LYS A 800 -2.95 -19.22 -6.56
C LYS A 800 -3.36 -20.61 -6.07
N ALA A 801 -3.73 -20.72 -4.81
CA ALA A 801 -4.23 -21.93 -4.19
C ALA A 801 -5.50 -22.42 -4.88
N TYR A 802 -6.47 -21.52 -5.08
CA TYR A 802 -7.71 -21.81 -5.81
C TYR A 802 -7.41 -22.47 -7.16
N THR A 803 -6.53 -21.84 -7.94
CA THR A 803 -6.24 -22.24 -9.31
C THR A 803 -5.46 -23.55 -9.40
N LEU A 804 -4.49 -23.76 -8.51
CA LEU A 804 -3.50 -24.83 -8.63
C LEU A 804 -3.68 -25.97 -7.62
N ARG A 805 -4.47 -25.76 -6.57
CA ARG A 805 -4.50 -26.62 -5.37
C ARG A 805 -5.92 -26.96 -4.91
N THR A 806 -6.96 -26.38 -5.52
CA THR A 806 -8.35 -26.76 -5.20
C THR A 806 -8.96 -27.60 -6.31
N ASN A 807 -9.87 -28.49 -5.95
CA ASN A 807 -10.67 -29.27 -6.89
C ASN A 807 -11.93 -28.51 -7.36
N TYR A 808 -12.03 -27.21 -7.07
CA TYR A 808 -13.16 -26.32 -7.37
C TYR A 808 -14.51 -26.71 -6.72
N ARG A 809 -14.51 -27.59 -5.71
CA ARG A 809 -15.64 -27.91 -4.82
C ARG A 809 -15.19 -27.72 -3.37
N ASP A 810 -16.06 -27.28 -2.46
CA ASP A 810 -15.70 -27.09 -1.03
C ASP A 810 -14.38 -26.31 -0.86
N VAL A 811 -14.27 -25.26 -1.67
CA VAL A 811 -13.05 -24.49 -1.95
C VAL A 811 -12.50 -23.84 -0.68
N ASP A 812 -13.39 -23.38 0.20
CA ASP A 812 -13.07 -22.55 1.35
C ASP A 812 -12.13 -23.28 2.33
N VAL A 813 -12.33 -24.58 2.55
CA VAL A 813 -11.47 -25.40 3.45
C VAL A 813 -10.09 -25.64 2.82
N GLN A 814 -10.04 -25.92 1.52
CA GLN A 814 -8.79 -26.19 0.80
C GLN A 814 -7.90 -24.95 0.69
N LEU A 815 -8.52 -23.76 0.62
CA LEU A 815 -7.81 -22.48 0.61
C LEU A 815 -7.15 -22.18 1.95
N LEU A 816 -7.85 -22.43 3.06
CA LEU A 816 -7.36 -22.19 4.42
C LEU A 816 -6.20 -23.12 4.80
N ASP A 817 -6.22 -24.39 4.35
CA ASP A 817 -5.13 -25.35 4.60
C ASP A 817 -3.84 -25.00 3.83
N PHE A 818 -3.96 -24.48 2.61
CA PHE A 818 -2.81 -24.08 1.79
C PHE A 818 -2.07 -22.85 2.36
N ASP A 819 -2.83 -21.87 2.87
CA ASP A 819 -2.27 -20.65 3.46
C ASP A 819 -1.38 -20.98 4.67
N HIS A 820 -1.86 -21.89 5.52
CA HIS A 820 -1.14 -22.37 6.69
C HIS A 820 0.21 -23.03 6.35
N ILE A 821 0.27 -23.83 5.28
CA ILE A 821 1.48 -24.56 4.85
C ILE A 821 2.53 -23.65 4.21
N CYS A 822 2.10 -22.62 3.47
CA CYS A 822 3.01 -21.65 2.87
C CYS A 822 3.75 -20.83 3.93
N TYR A 823 3.08 -20.54 5.05
CA TYR A 823 3.66 -19.80 6.15
C TYR A 823 4.82 -20.56 6.82
N VAL A 824 4.69 -21.87 7.02
CA VAL A 824 5.72 -22.74 7.63
C VAL A 824 6.96 -22.89 6.74
N ALA A 825 6.80 -22.95 5.42
CA ALA A 825 7.93 -23.12 4.48
C ALA A 825 8.84 -21.88 4.40
N VAL A 826 8.26 -20.68 4.48
CA VAL A 826 9.00 -19.41 4.52
C VAL A 826 9.88 -19.33 5.76
N TYR A 827 9.31 -19.67 6.92
CA TYR A 827 10.04 -19.68 8.19
C TYR A 827 11.29 -20.56 8.16
N MET A 828 11.24 -21.73 7.52
CA MET A 828 12.38 -22.66 7.52
C MET A 828 13.44 -22.39 6.44
N ARG A 829 13.12 -21.68 5.35
CA ARG A 829 14.13 -21.23 4.36
C ARG A 829 15.02 -20.16 4.97
N GLU A 830 14.42 -19.25 5.74
CA GLU A 830 15.11 -18.19 6.45
C GLU A 830 16.14 -18.71 7.49
N GLN A 831 15.91 -19.90 8.07
CA GLN A 831 16.89 -20.56 8.96
C GLN A 831 18.07 -21.16 8.20
N VAL A 832 17.84 -21.68 6.98
CA VAL A 832 18.90 -22.26 6.12
C VAL A 832 19.79 -21.17 5.55
N ASP A 833 19.22 -20.04 5.12
CA ASP A 833 20.01 -18.93 4.58
C ASP A 833 20.92 -18.32 5.67
N ARG A 834 20.42 -18.20 6.91
CA ARG A 834 21.22 -17.82 8.09
C ARG A 834 22.37 -18.78 8.38
N LEU A 835 22.17 -20.06 8.12
CA LEU A 835 23.17 -21.11 8.33
C LEU A 835 24.35 -21.01 7.37
N ASP A 836 24.05 -20.79 6.10
CA ASP A 836 25.04 -20.66 5.04
C ASP A 836 25.89 -19.39 5.21
N GLU A 837 25.26 -18.27 5.63
CA GLU A 837 25.98 -17.03 5.97
C GLU A 837 26.95 -17.23 7.13
N ALA A 838 26.53 -17.97 8.15
CA ALA A 838 27.30 -18.12 9.36
C ALA A 838 28.42 -19.18 9.23
N ARG A 839 28.26 -20.20 8.37
CA ARG A 839 29.37 -21.07 7.95
C ARG A 839 30.35 -20.40 7.01
N ALA A 840 29.89 -19.48 6.15
CA ALA A 840 30.80 -18.64 5.39
C ALA A 840 31.66 -17.78 6.33
N ALA A 841 31.08 -17.25 7.41
CA ALA A 841 31.79 -16.53 8.47
C ALA A 841 32.73 -17.44 9.30
N GLN A 842 32.33 -18.67 9.65
CA GLN A 842 33.21 -19.63 10.34
C GLN A 842 34.35 -20.16 9.46
N ALA A 843 34.13 -20.33 8.15
CA ALA A 843 35.19 -20.67 7.19
C ALA A 843 36.18 -19.50 6.99
N GLU A 844 35.74 -18.25 7.21
CA GLU A 844 36.63 -17.10 7.36
C GLU A 844 37.37 -17.11 8.71
N ALA A 845 36.71 -17.48 9.81
CA ALA A 845 37.29 -17.53 11.16
C ALA A 845 38.26 -18.70 11.40
N GLN A 846 38.13 -19.82 10.68
CA GLN A 846 39.00 -20.99 10.76
C GLN A 846 40.20 -20.95 9.79
N LYS A 847 40.29 -19.94 8.91
CA LYS A 847 41.59 -19.57 8.35
C LYS A 847 42.42 -19.06 9.54
N ALA A 848 43.57 -19.70 9.82
CA ALA A 848 44.60 -19.14 10.71
C ALA A 848 44.68 -17.63 10.44
N PRO A 849 44.62 -16.75 11.47
CA PRO A 849 44.18 -15.38 11.29
C PRO A 849 44.78 -14.84 10.01
N ALA A 850 43.96 -14.77 8.96
CA ALA A 850 44.13 -13.63 8.10
C ALA A 850 44.05 -12.50 9.11
N GLN A 851 45.15 -11.73 9.22
CA GLN A 851 45.18 -10.43 9.89
C GLN A 851 43.74 -9.93 10.04
N PRO A 852 43.22 -9.70 11.27
CA PRO A 852 41.81 -9.40 11.50
C PRO A 852 41.35 -8.54 10.35
N ASP A 853 40.39 -9.03 9.56
CA ASP A 853 39.95 -8.29 8.39
C ASP A 853 39.67 -6.89 8.94
N PRO A 854 40.45 -5.88 8.52
CA PRO A 854 40.57 -4.64 9.27
C PRO A 854 39.16 -4.16 9.57
N GLU A 855 38.88 -3.77 10.83
CA GLU A 855 37.55 -3.31 11.27
C GLU A 855 36.87 -2.60 10.10
N PRO A 856 35.63 -2.98 9.71
CA PRO A 856 35.03 -2.44 8.50
C PRO A 856 35.15 -0.92 8.56
N ILE A 857 35.96 -0.39 7.65
CA ILE A 857 36.44 0.98 7.75
C ILE A 857 35.21 1.88 7.75
N GLY A 858 34.99 2.61 8.86
CA GLY A 858 33.87 3.52 9.02
C GLY A 858 33.02 3.37 10.28
N GLY A 859 32.97 2.19 10.93
CA GLY A 859 32.34 1.95 12.24
C GLY A 859 30.94 2.61 12.46
N GLY A 860 29.87 1.85 12.27
CA GLY A 860 28.50 2.29 12.62
C GLY A 860 27.83 3.21 11.59
N HIS A 861 28.44 4.34 11.21
CA HIS A 861 27.84 5.32 10.26
C HIS A 861 27.89 4.86 8.80
N PHE A 862 28.99 4.24 8.36
CA PHE A 862 29.07 3.65 7.03
C PHE A 862 29.92 2.38 7.04
N SER A 863 29.79 1.59 5.97
CA SER A 863 30.67 0.46 5.69
C SER A 863 30.91 0.29 4.19
N LEU A 864 32.08 -0.24 3.86
CA LEU A 864 32.56 -0.40 2.49
C LEU A 864 32.43 -1.86 2.05
N GLY A 865 31.90 -2.08 0.85
CA GLY A 865 31.69 -3.41 0.27
C GLY A 865 32.26 -3.55 -1.14
N THR A 866 32.39 -4.79 -1.62
CA THR A 866 32.93 -5.09 -2.96
C THR A 866 34.36 -4.53 -3.15
N LYS A 867 35.26 -4.88 -2.23
CA LYS A 867 36.69 -4.48 -2.22
C LYS A 867 37.41 -4.95 -3.49
N GLN A 868 38.14 -4.05 -4.13
CA GLN A 868 38.99 -4.35 -5.29
C GLN A 868 40.42 -4.68 -4.85
N LYS A 869 41.23 -5.21 -5.77
CA LYS A 869 42.66 -5.47 -5.50
C LYS A 869 43.37 -4.13 -5.24
N PRO A 870 44.14 -3.99 -4.14
CA PRO A 870 44.95 -2.80 -3.91
C PRO A 870 45.89 -2.53 -5.09
N GLN A 871 46.06 -1.27 -5.44
CA GLN A 871 46.92 -0.83 -6.53
C GLN A 871 47.73 0.40 -6.11
N THR A 872 48.78 0.74 -6.86
CA THR A 872 49.55 1.97 -6.60
C THR A 872 48.81 3.19 -7.14
N PHE A 873 49.04 4.39 -6.59
CA PHE A 873 48.54 5.62 -7.18
C PHE A 873 48.98 5.78 -8.65
N ALA A 874 50.21 5.38 -9.00
CA ALA A 874 50.67 5.41 -10.40
C ALA A 874 49.82 4.53 -11.32
N THR A 875 49.45 3.32 -10.86
CA THR A 875 48.59 2.39 -11.62
C THR A 875 47.18 2.97 -11.79
N LEU A 876 46.58 3.50 -10.71
CA LEU A 876 45.26 4.13 -10.77
C LEU A 876 45.27 5.30 -11.75
N GLN A 877 46.25 6.19 -11.65
CA GLN A 877 46.35 7.36 -12.53
C GLN A 877 46.62 6.97 -13.99
N SER A 878 47.33 5.85 -14.23
CA SER A 878 47.54 5.34 -15.59
C SER A 878 46.26 4.72 -16.16
N ALA A 879 45.49 3.99 -15.35
CA ALA A 879 44.20 3.43 -15.75
C ALA A 879 43.15 4.53 -16.06
N HIS A 880 43.32 5.70 -15.46
CA HIS A 880 42.48 6.88 -15.64
C HIS A 880 43.23 8.05 -16.31
N ALA A 881 44.24 7.77 -17.15
CA ALA A 881 45.10 8.81 -17.73
C ALA A 881 44.30 9.86 -18.53
N ASP A 882 43.22 9.43 -19.18
CA ASP A 882 42.32 10.29 -19.97
C ASP A 882 41.20 10.95 -19.15
N ASP A 883 41.06 10.62 -17.85
CA ASP A 883 40.06 11.24 -16.98
C ASP A 883 40.67 12.35 -16.13
N ILE A 884 40.29 13.60 -16.45
CA ILE A 884 40.75 14.80 -15.74
C ILE A 884 40.46 14.77 -14.23
N ALA A 885 39.47 14.00 -13.76
CA ALA A 885 39.21 13.86 -12.33
C ALA A 885 40.37 13.18 -11.58
N PHE A 886 41.20 12.39 -12.27
CA PHE A 886 42.33 11.64 -11.72
C PHE A 886 43.70 12.30 -12.01
N GLN A 887 43.72 13.44 -12.70
CA GLN A 887 44.94 14.22 -12.87
C GLN A 887 45.43 14.77 -11.53
N ASN A 888 46.74 14.64 -11.28
CA ASN A 888 47.40 15.05 -10.04
C ASN A 888 46.70 14.50 -8.78
N PHE A 889 46.14 13.29 -8.86
CA PHE A 889 45.29 12.67 -7.83
C PHE A 889 45.96 12.68 -6.45
N SER A 890 47.15 12.09 -6.33
CA SER A 890 47.91 11.96 -5.08
C SER A 890 48.23 13.33 -4.44
N THR A 891 48.64 14.30 -5.25
CA THR A 891 48.92 15.68 -4.79
C THR A 891 47.67 16.38 -4.29
N ARG A 892 46.53 16.24 -4.98
CA ARG A 892 45.24 16.84 -4.58
C ARG A 892 44.71 16.18 -3.30
N LEU A 893 44.87 14.86 -3.19
CA LEU A 893 44.46 14.09 -2.03
C LEU A 893 45.23 14.50 -0.77
N GLY A 894 46.57 14.63 -0.86
CA GLY A 894 47.39 15.09 0.26
C GLY A 894 46.97 16.48 0.77
N LYS A 895 46.71 17.42 -0.15
CA LYS A 895 46.20 18.77 0.20
C LYS A 895 44.84 18.72 0.88
N PHE A 896 43.92 17.91 0.38
CA PHE A 896 42.59 17.73 0.98
C PHE A 896 42.71 17.20 2.41
N LEU A 897 43.46 16.11 2.62
CA LEU A 897 43.62 15.52 3.95
C LEU A 897 44.28 16.48 4.95
N MET A 898 45.25 17.29 4.51
CA MET A 898 45.83 18.33 5.36
C MET A 898 44.79 19.36 5.80
N GLN A 899 43.88 19.76 4.92
CA GLN A 899 42.80 20.68 5.26
C GLN A 899 41.79 20.01 6.20
N GLU A 900 41.40 18.78 5.91
CA GLU A 900 40.41 18.01 6.68
C GLU A 900 40.88 17.78 8.11
N PHE A 901 42.15 17.39 8.30
CA PHE A 901 42.73 17.17 9.63
C PHE A 901 42.78 18.47 10.45
N ARG A 902 43.12 19.60 9.81
CA ARG A 902 43.13 20.91 10.48
C ARG A 902 41.72 21.36 10.87
N GLN A 903 40.73 21.15 10.00
CA GLN A 903 39.34 21.55 10.26
C GLN A 903 38.71 20.77 11.42
N HIS A 904 39.11 19.51 11.63
CA HIS A 904 38.60 18.65 12.69
C HIS A 904 39.57 18.52 13.89
N GLU A 905 40.54 19.43 14.01
CA GLU A 905 41.54 19.45 15.09
C GLU A 905 42.29 18.12 15.31
N ARG A 906 42.43 17.31 14.24
CA ARG A 906 43.17 16.05 14.25
C ARG A 906 44.67 16.32 14.11
N SER A 907 45.48 15.67 14.93
CA SER A 907 46.95 15.79 14.84
C SER A 907 47.47 15.24 13.51
N LEU A 908 48.33 16.00 12.83
CA LEU A 908 48.98 15.54 11.60
C LEU A 908 49.97 14.40 11.92
N PRO A 909 50.01 13.32 11.10
CA PRO A 909 50.96 12.24 11.29
C PRO A 909 52.41 12.76 11.30
N GLY A 910 53.11 12.57 12.42
CA GLY A 910 54.49 13.04 12.58
C GLY A 910 54.69 14.57 12.53
N GLY A 911 53.62 15.37 12.62
CA GLY A 911 53.68 16.83 12.58
C GLY A 911 54.06 17.44 11.21
N ALA A 912 54.02 16.65 10.13
CA ALA A 912 54.45 17.05 8.79
C ALA A 912 53.32 17.09 7.75
N ASP A 913 53.58 17.69 6.58
CA ASP A 913 52.66 17.71 5.44
C ASP A 913 52.37 16.28 4.92
N ILE A 914 51.09 15.97 4.64
CA ILE A 914 50.69 14.70 4.05
C ILE A 914 51.01 14.71 2.55
N LYS A 915 52.02 13.92 2.14
CA LYS A 915 52.46 13.78 0.74
C LYS A 915 52.50 12.31 0.36
N PHE A 916 51.88 11.99 -0.77
CA PHE A 916 51.86 10.63 -1.31
C PHE A 916 52.87 10.48 -2.46
N SER A 917 53.65 9.39 -2.41
CA SER A 917 54.51 8.89 -3.47
C SER A 917 53.68 8.14 -4.52
N PRO A 918 54.11 8.10 -5.80
CA PRO A 918 53.46 7.28 -6.83
C PRO A 918 53.37 5.77 -6.50
N ARG A 919 54.22 5.29 -5.58
CA ARG A 919 54.25 3.89 -5.13
C ARG A 919 53.31 3.60 -3.95
N ASP A 920 52.73 4.62 -3.33
CA ASP A 920 51.80 4.42 -2.22
C ASP A 920 50.52 3.73 -2.71
N MET A 921 49.91 2.95 -1.82
CA MET A 921 48.81 2.05 -2.15
C MET A 921 47.45 2.70 -1.91
N ILE A 922 46.49 2.35 -2.78
CA ILE A 922 45.08 2.72 -2.70
C ILE A 922 44.22 1.45 -2.90
N THR A 923 43.13 1.34 -2.14
CA THR A 923 42.16 0.25 -2.29
C THR A 923 40.80 0.80 -2.66
N GLU A 924 40.25 0.39 -3.81
CA GLU A 924 38.92 0.80 -4.29
C GLU A 924 37.81 -0.13 -3.75
N TYR A 925 36.61 0.42 -3.59
CA TYR A 925 35.38 -0.27 -3.21
C TYR A 925 34.24 0.14 -4.15
N GLN A 926 33.39 -0.81 -4.53
CA GLN A 926 32.29 -0.56 -5.47
C GLN A 926 30.91 -0.45 -4.81
N MET A 927 30.84 -0.63 -3.50
CA MET A 927 29.63 -0.47 -2.70
C MET A 927 29.91 0.35 -1.44
N LEU A 928 29.04 1.31 -1.16
CA LEU A 928 29.03 2.10 0.05
C LEU A 928 27.68 1.90 0.74
N ARG A 929 27.71 1.39 1.97
CA ARG A 929 26.54 1.35 2.86
C ARG A 929 26.60 2.56 3.78
N VAL A 930 25.54 3.36 3.83
CA VAL A 930 25.42 4.53 4.72
C VAL A 930 24.24 4.29 5.65
N ASN A 931 24.48 4.34 6.96
CA ASN A 931 23.45 4.33 7.99
C ASN A 931 23.20 5.77 8.42
N TYR A 932 21.95 6.14 8.62
CA TYR A 932 21.59 7.51 8.99
C TYR A 932 20.31 7.51 9.83
N GLU A 933 20.15 8.54 10.66
CA GLU A 933 18.91 8.75 11.40
C GLU A 933 17.83 9.30 10.46
N SER A 934 16.71 8.58 10.39
CA SER A 934 15.53 8.96 9.61
C SER A 934 14.88 10.22 10.19
N MET A 935 14.62 11.24 9.36
CA MET A 935 13.86 12.43 9.77
C MET A 935 12.38 12.14 10.04
N VAL A 936 11.93 10.93 9.72
CA VAL A 936 10.52 10.54 9.75
C VAL A 936 10.13 9.96 11.11
N ASP A 937 10.95 9.03 11.60
CA ASP A 937 10.67 8.23 12.80
C ASP A 937 11.86 8.13 13.75
N TRP A 938 12.95 8.86 13.45
CA TRP A 938 14.17 8.94 14.24
C TRP A 938 14.89 7.60 14.39
N LYS A 939 14.53 6.61 13.58
CA LYS A 939 15.20 5.30 13.55
C LYS A 939 16.35 5.29 12.57
N GLN A 940 17.30 4.40 12.80
CA GLN A 940 18.38 4.18 11.84
C GLN A 940 17.83 3.57 10.54
N ALA A 941 18.03 4.27 9.43
CA ALA A 941 17.82 3.81 8.06
C ALA A 941 19.16 3.48 7.39
N THR A 942 19.12 2.79 6.25
CA THR A 942 20.33 2.37 5.52
C THR A 942 20.18 2.47 4.01
N ASP A 943 21.09 3.21 3.39
CA ASP A 943 21.29 3.27 1.95
C ASP A 943 22.41 2.34 1.47
N LEU A 944 22.19 1.75 0.29
CA LEU A 944 23.16 0.90 -0.40
C LEU A 944 23.52 1.52 -1.76
N LEU A 945 24.66 2.21 -1.80
CA LEU A 945 25.12 3.02 -2.91
C LEU A 945 26.20 2.28 -3.72
N ARG A 946 26.25 2.55 -5.02
CA ARG A 946 27.17 1.91 -5.96
C ARG A 946 28.07 2.93 -6.66
N CYS A 947 29.34 2.54 -6.77
CA CYS A 947 30.35 3.24 -7.56
C CYS A 947 31.05 2.18 -8.42
N ASN A 948 30.39 1.74 -9.49
CA ASN A 948 30.80 0.59 -10.27
C ASN A 948 30.81 0.90 -11.77
N PRO A 949 31.95 0.78 -12.47
CA PRO A 949 32.04 1.03 -13.91
C PRO A 949 31.24 0.05 -14.77
N MET A 950 30.87 -1.12 -14.23
CA MET A 950 30.10 -2.16 -14.92
C MET A 950 29.15 -2.90 -13.97
N PHE A 951 27.92 -2.42 -13.86
CA PHE A 951 26.87 -2.99 -13.02
C PHE A 951 25.66 -3.44 -13.88
N PHE A 952 25.48 -4.75 -14.04
CA PHE A 952 24.48 -5.35 -14.94
C PHE A 952 24.54 -4.81 -16.39
N GLY A 953 25.74 -4.67 -16.93
CA GLY A 953 25.98 -4.28 -18.33
C GLY A 953 26.04 -2.77 -18.60
N GLN A 954 26.03 -1.94 -17.55
CA GLN A 954 26.17 -0.48 -17.67
C GLN A 954 26.85 0.13 -16.43
N PRO A 955 27.56 1.28 -16.55
CA PRO A 955 28.12 1.96 -15.39
C PRO A 955 27.02 2.42 -14.42
N ARG A 956 27.32 2.38 -13.11
CA ARG A 956 26.45 2.88 -12.05
C ARG A 956 27.27 3.67 -11.02
N TYR A 957 26.98 4.96 -10.98
CA TYR A 957 27.60 5.94 -10.08
C TYR A 957 26.49 6.69 -9.35
N ASP A 958 26.14 6.20 -8.17
CA ASP A 958 25.06 6.76 -7.35
C ASP A 958 25.48 8.12 -6.76
N CYS A 959 24.49 8.93 -6.38
CA CYS A 959 24.72 10.24 -5.80
C CYS A 959 24.47 10.21 -4.29
N VAL A 960 25.12 11.13 -3.58
CA VAL A 960 25.06 11.31 -2.14
C VAL A 960 24.68 12.74 -1.79
N MET A 961 24.00 12.90 -0.65
CA MET A 961 23.86 14.17 0.06
C MET A 961 24.95 14.25 1.12
N ILE A 962 25.65 15.38 1.19
CA ILE A 962 26.85 15.58 2.01
C ILE A 962 26.61 16.74 2.96
N SER A 963 26.87 16.48 4.25
CA SER A 963 26.79 17.47 5.32
C SER A 963 27.92 18.49 5.22
N THR A 964 27.62 19.72 5.62
CA THR A 964 28.62 20.77 5.79
C THR A 964 28.55 21.34 7.21
N ALA A 965 29.67 21.88 7.69
CA ALA A 965 29.73 22.58 8.96
C ALA A 965 28.79 23.81 9.03
N THR A 966 28.32 24.30 7.87
CA THR A 966 27.38 25.43 7.77
C THR A 966 25.90 25.02 7.84
N GLY A 967 25.60 23.71 7.94
CA GLY A 967 24.24 23.17 7.94
C GLY A 967 23.59 23.06 6.56
N VAL A 968 24.08 23.81 5.55
CA VAL A 968 23.59 23.70 4.16
C VAL A 968 24.25 22.51 3.46
N ASN A 969 23.47 21.48 3.19
CA ASN A 969 23.97 20.27 2.54
C ASN A 969 24.20 20.50 1.04
N TYR A 970 25.09 19.71 0.43
CA TYR A 970 25.26 19.69 -1.03
C TYR A 970 25.23 18.26 -1.56
N PHE A 971 25.23 18.10 -2.89
CA PHE A 971 25.13 16.80 -3.53
C PHE A 971 26.40 16.46 -4.29
N GLY A 972 26.77 15.18 -4.33
CA GLY A 972 27.93 14.69 -5.09
C GLY A 972 27.62 13.38 -5.81
N ARG A 973 28.17 13.19 -7.01
CA ARG A 973 28.18 11.88 -7.69
C ARG A 973 29.45 11.14 -7.30
N LEU A 974 29.32 9.90 -6.81
CA LEU A 974 30.45 9.06 -6.48
C LEU A 974 31.23 8.68 -7.75
N LEU A 975 32.51 9.00 -7.82
CA LEU A 975 33.40 8.59 -8.93
C LEU A 975 34.36 7.48 -8.56
N LEU A 976 34.82 7.50 -7.31
CA LEU A 976 35.66 6.47 -6.71
C LEU A 976 35.36 6.44 -5.21
N VAL A 977 35.17 5.27 -4.62
CA VAL A 977 35.15 5.07 -3.16
C VAL A 977 36.38 4.26 -2.81
N PHE A 978 37.20 4.74 -1.88
CA PHE A 978 38.51 4.14 -1.64
C PHE A 978 39.03 4.37 -0.23
N THR A 979 40.10 3.65 0.11
CA THR A 979 40.91 3.86 1.31
C THR A 979 42.38 3.98 0.94
N CYS A 980 43.11 4.80 1.69
CA CYS A 980 44.57 4.94 1.61
C CYS A 980 45.17 5.07 3.02
N ASP A 981 46.43 4.65 3.19
CA ASP A 981 47.11 4.74 4.48
C ASP A 981 47.60 6.17 4.76
N VAL A 982 47.26 6.70 5.93
CA VAL A 982 47.74 7.98 6.43
C VAL A 982 48.19 7.80 7.88
N GLY A 983 49.51 7.80 8.11
CA GLY A 983 50.06 7.63 9.45
C GLY A 983 49.80 6.24 10.05
N GLY A 984 49.72 5.19 9.21
CA GLY A 984 49.45 3.82 9.64
C GLY A 984 47.97 3.51 9.89
N LYS A 985 47.06 4.41 9.46
CA LYS A 985 45.61 4.21 9.56
C LYS A 985 44.95 4.36 8.18
N PRO A 986 44.00 3.48 7.82
CA PRO A 986 43.27 3.63 6.57
C PRO A 986 42.24 4.76 6.68
N GLU A 987 42.35 5.77 5.82
CA GLU A 987 41.37 6.86 5.74
C GLU A 987 40.29 6.54 4.69
N PRO A 988 39.00 6.45 5.08
CA PRO A 988 37.88 6.20 4.18
C PRO A 988 37.42 7.45 3.43
N LEU A 989 37.51 7.43 2.10
CA LEU A 989 37.31 8.60 1.27
C LEU A 989 36.49 8.29 0.02
N ALA A 990 35.89 9.34 -0.54
CA ALA A 990 35.35 9.32 -1.89
C ALA A 990 35.99 10.41 -2.75
N LEU A 991 36.26 10.10 -4.02
CA LEU A 991 36.34 11.11 -5.07
C LEU A 991 34.94 11.33 -5.61
N ILE A 992 34.44 12.55 -5.50
CA ILE A 992 33.10 12.92 -5.96
C ILE A 992 33.18 13.95 -7.08
N ARG A 993 32.09 14.03 -7.84
CA ARG A 993 31.79 15.15 -8.72
C ARG A 993 30.67 15.95 -8.08
N PRO A 994 30.94 17.14 -7.53
CA PRO A 994 29.93 17.91 -6.83
C PRO A 994 28.86 18.42 -7.80
N PHE A 995 27.66 18.63 -7.29
CA PHE A 995 26.61 19.36 -7.96
C PHE A 995 26.53 20.77 -7.38
N GLU A 996 26.42 21.74 -8.27
CA GLU A 996 26.17 23.13 -7.89
C GLU A 996 24.71 23.45 -8.15
N VAL A 997 24.12 24.25 -7.27
CA VAL A 997 22.82 24.81 -7.59
C VAL A 997 23.00 25.92 -8.64
N PRO A 998 22.20 25.95 -9.72
CA PRO A 998 22.31 27.01 -10.70
C PRO A 998 22.15 28.38 -10.05
N LYS A 999 23.04 29.33 -10.41
CA LYS A 999 23.00 30.72 -9.91
C LYS A 999 21.82 31.52 -10.47
N THR A 1000 21.08 30.97 -11.42
CA THR A 1000 19.86 31.60 -11.95
C THR A 1000 18.75 31.53 -10.92
N PRO A 1001 17.89 32.57 -10.83
CA PRO A 1001 16.67 32.49 -10.04
C PRO A 1001 15.88 31.23 -10.36
N MET A 1002 15.22 30.67 -9.34
CA MET A 1002 14.35 29.51 -9.52
C MET A 1002 13.28 29.85 -10.57
N SER A 1003 13.16 28.99 -11.60
CA SER A 1003 12.18 29.24 -12.66
C SER A 1003 10.76 29.09 -12.09
N LYS A 1004 9.78 29.78 -12.71
CA LYS A 1004 8.35 29.61 -12.35
C LYS A 1004 7.97 28.12 -12.34
N LYS A 1005 8.37 27.38 -13.38
CA LYS A 1005 8.15 25.92 -13.47
C LYS A 1005 8.75 25.13 -12.32
N ASP A 1006 9.98 25.45 -11.91
CA ASP A 1006 10.61 24.75 -10.78
C ASP A 1006 9.89 25.06 -9.47
N ARG A 1007 9.39 26.29 -9.30
CA ARG A 1007 8.57 26.68 -8.14
C ARG A 1007 7.21 25.96 -8.13
N ASP A 1008 6.51 25.98 -9.26
CA ASP A 1008 5.18 25.38 -9.39
C ASP A 1008 5.27 23.85 -9.22
N LEU A 1009 6.26 23.19 -9.83
CA LEU A 1009 6.40 21.73 -9.78
C LEU A 1009 7.27 21.22 -8.63
N GLY A 1010 7.75 22.13 -7.75
CA GLY A 1010 8.57 21.81 -6.57
C GLY A 1010 9.93 21.19 -6.90
N PHE A 1011 10.53 21.53 -8.04
CA PHE A 1011 11.81 20.95 -8.46
C PHE A 1011 13.01 21.59 -7.80
N TYR A 1012 13.83 20.77 -7.15
CA TYR A 1012 15.17 21.16 -6.74
C TYR A 1012 16.17 20.82 -7.85
N ARG A 1013 16.64 21.86 -8.53
CA ARG A 1013 17.49 21.74 -9.72
C ARG A 1013 18.96 21.85 -9.38
N LEU A 1014 19.75 20.95 -9.94
CA LEU A 1014 21.19 20.86 -9.77
C LEU A 1014 21.88 20.89 -11.13
N ARG A 1015 23.11 21.39 -11.16
CA ARG A 1015 24.01 21.27 -12.30
C ARG A 1015 25.21 20.45 -11.89
N GLU A 1016 25.47 19.38 -12.61
CA GLU A 1016 26.68 18.59 -12.37
C GLU A 1016 27.90 19.42 -12.78
N ASN A 1017 28.87 19.58 -11.88
CA ASN A 1017 30.04 20.40 -12.18
C ASN A 1017 30.88 19.81 -13.31
N ARG A 1018 31.78 20.58 -13.90
CA ARG A 1018 32.76 20.02 -14.86
C ARG A 1018 33.62 18.95 -14.17
N ARG A 1019 34.03 17.91 -14.90
CA ARG A 1019 34.86 16.80 -14.38
C ARG A 1019 36.16 17.27 -13.71
N VAL A 1020 36.72 18.42 -14.12
CA VAL A 1020 37.90 19.05 -13.51
C VAL A 1020 37.67 19.56 -12.08
N LYS A 1021 36.43 19.83 -11.69
CA LYS A 1021 36.04 20.25 -10.33
C LYS A 1021 35.75 19.07 -9.40
N SER A 1022 36.11 17.84 -9.79
CA SER A 1022 36.01 16.72 -8.86
C SER A 1022 36.85 16.97 -7.62
N GLU A 1023 36.36 16.53 -6.47
CA GLU A 1023 36.96 16.79 -5.17
C GLU A 1023 36.90 15.55 -4.29
N PHE A 1024 37.73 15.55 -3.26
CA PHE A 1024 37.73 14.50 -2.25
C PHE A 1024 36.76 14.86 -1.14
N ASN A 1025 36.13 13.85 -0.57
CA ASN A 1025 35.23 13.99 0.57
C ASN A 1025 35.48 12.84 1.55
N SER A 1026 35.42 13.17 2.84
CA SER A 1026 35.40 12.17 3.91
C SER A 1026 34.06 11.43 3.89
N LEU A 1027 34.10 10.10 3.93
CA LEU A 1027 32.85 9.32 4.00
C LEU A 1027 32.05 9.58 5.28
N HIS A 1028 32.69 10.14 6.32
CA HIS A 1028 32.01 10.58 7.53
C HIS A 1028 31.04 11.75 7.29
N SER A 1029 31.24 12.55 6.24
CA SER A 1029 30.36 13.67 5.90
C SER A 1029 29.17 13.27 5.04
N VAL A 1030 29.13 12.04 4.52
CA VAL A 1030 28.02 11.55 3.72
C VAL A 1030 26.81 11.33 4.64
N LEU A 1031 25.71 12.04 4.38
CA LEU A 1031 24.47 11.92 5.15
C LEU A 1031 23.67 10.72 4.69
N CYS A 1032 23.31 10.69 3.41
CA CYS A 1032 22.50 9.62 2.81
C CYS A 1032 22.70 9.59 1.29
N GLY A 1033 22.10 8.61 0.64
CA GLY A 1033 21.96 8.57 -0.82
C GLY A 1033 21.00 9.64 -1.33
N ALA A 1034 21.17 10.06 -2.58
CA ALA A 1034 20.24 10.95 -3.26
C ALA A 1034 19.94 10.47 -4.69
N LEU A 1035 18.66 10.32 -5.03
CA LEU A 1035 18.24 10.00 -6.39
C LEU A 1035 18.18 11.27 -7.24
N LEU A 1036 19.11 11.42 -8.19
CA LEU A 1036 19.14 12.54 -9.14
C LEU A 1036 18.73 12.10 -10.54
N ILE A 1037 17.65 12.67 -11.07
CA ILE A 1037 17.13 12.39 -12.41
C ILE A 1037 17.72 13.41 -13.41
N PRO A 1038 18.25 12.99 -14.57
CA PRO A 1038 18.67 13.92 -15.61
C PRO A 1038 17.52 14.83 -16.05
N ASP A 1039 17.77 16.14 -16.15
CA ASP A 1039 16.84 17.06 -16.78
C ASP A 1039 16.79 16.77 -18.28
N PHE A 1040 15.60 16.47 -18.80
CA PHE A 1040 15.42 16.17 -20.22
C PHE A 1040 15.29 17.42 -21.10
N GLU A 1041 15.31 18.62 -20.52
CA GLU A 1041 15.32 19.91 -21.22
C GLU A 1041 16.74 20.47 -21.40
N LYS A 1042 17.56 20.45 -20.33
CA LYS A 1042 18.90 21.06 -20.32
C LYS A 1042 19.98 20.03 -19.99
N ASP A 1043 20.89 19.83 -20.94
CA ASP A 1043 22.00 18.90 -20.78
C ASP A 1043 22.91 19.28 -19.58
N GLY A 1044 23.35 18.27 -18.84
CA GLY A 1044 24.15 18.41 -17.62
C GLY A 1044 23.40 18.97 -16.39
N GLN A 1045 22.08 19.19 -16.48
CA GLN A 1045 21.24 19.50 -15.33
C GLN A 1045 20.52 18.26 -14.82
N PHE A 1046 20.19 18.28 -13.53
CA PHE A 1046 19.56 17.19 -12.81
C PHE A 1046 18.51 17.73 -11.85
N LEU A 1047 17.50 16.91 -11.58
CA LEU A 1047 16.45 17.17 -10.60
C LEU A 1047 16.64 16.19 -9.44
N VAL A 1048 16.62 16.71 -8.20
CA VAL A 1048 16.51 15.84 -7.01
C VAL A 1048 15.12 15.22 -7.01
N HIS A 1049 15.05 13.89 -6.94
CA HIS A 1049 13.77 13.20 -6.76
C HIS A 1049 13.40 13.21 -5.28
N ASP A 1050 12.92 14.36 -4.80
CA ASP A 1050 12.45 14.58 -3.43
C ASP A 1050 11.22 13.72 -3.07
N LEU A 1051 10.41 13.33 -4.06
CA LEU A 1051 9.22 12.47 -3.87
C LEU A 1051 9.52 10.95 -3.85
N VAL A 1052 10.79 10.54 -3.71
CA VAL A 1052 11.18 9.13 -3.81
C VAL A 1052 10.73 8.32 -2.58
N ASP A 1053 10.92 8.91 -1.40
CA ASP A 1053 10.52 8.41 -0.09
C ASP A 1053 10.30 9.58 0.88
N SER A 1054 9.75 9.27 2.06
CA SER A 1054 9.38 10.28 3.05
C SER A 1054 10.57 10.97 3.72
N ASP A 1055 11.72 10.28 3.85
CA ASP A 1055 12.91 10.84 4.51
C ASP A 1055 13.58 11.88 3.61
N MET A 1056 13.83 11.55 2.34
CA MET A 1056 14.35 12.49 1.36
C MET A 1056 13.42 13.70 1.18
N PHE A 1057 12.10 13.48 1.23
CA PHE A 1057 11.11 14.57 1.17
C PHE A 1057 11.27 15.58 2.32
N LEU A 1058 11.36 15.09 3.57
CA LEU A 1058 11.54 15.96 4.74
C LEU A 1058 12.91 16.66 4.74
N ARG A 1059 13.99 15.96 4.36
CA ARG A 1059 15.33 16.56 4.18
C ARG A 1059 15.31 17.69 3.17
N MET A 1060 14.62 17.49 2.04
CA MET A 1060 14.53 18.51 1.01
C MET A 1060 13.66 19.69 1.42
N LYS A 1061 12.63 19.49 2.25
CA LYS A 1061 11.87 20.61 2.84
C LYS A 1061 12.75 21.46 3.73
N GLU A 1062 13.51 20.85 4.65
CA GLU A 1062 14.46 21.58 5.50
C GLU A 1062 15.51 22.32 4.66
N GLN A 1063 16.10 21.64 3.66
CA GLN A 1063 17.06 22.23 2.72
C GLN A 1063 16.48 23.42 1.94
N MET A 1064 15.18 23.41 1.61
CA MET A 1064 14.51 24.50 0.91
C MET A 1064 14.21 25.70 1.82
N LEU A 1065 13.96 25.48 3.12
CA LEU A 1065 13.77 26.57 4.09
C LEU A 1065 15.03 27.45 4.21
N TYR A 1066 16.22 26.87 4.10
CA TYR A 1066 17.49 27.64 4.07
C TYR A 1066 17.69 28.49 2.80
N ARG A 1067 16.81 28.38 1.80
CA ARG A 1067 16.90 29.10 0.52
C ARG A 1067 15.89 30.24 0.35
N THR A 1068 14.80 30.18 1.08
CA THR A 1068 13.78 31.24 1.19
C THR A 1068 14.18 32.21 2.28
#